data_AF-A0A1C1A989-F1
#
_entry.id   AF-A0A1C1A989-F1
#
_cell.length_a   1.000
_cell.length_b   1.000
_cell.length_c   1.000
_cell.angle_alpha   90.00
_cell.angle_beta   90.00
_cell.angle_gamma   90.00
#
_symmetry.space_group_name_H-M   'P 1'
#
loop_
_entity.id
_entity.type
_entity.pdbx_description
1 polymer ?
#
loop_
_entity_poly.entity_id
_entity_poly.type
_entity_poly.pdbx_seq_one_letter_code
_entity_poly.pdbx_strand_id
1 'polypeptide(L)'
;MKMNKRIGILSLAVGIMTAGIVQSPAPARADIVWDHWTQAEALQAAGNSKAAVPHWQYLTNYYASTGDWENAALFSGKLDAYFDALGDYDQAIYYYEQENKYWVNAGKDWGAVKLQRADQIRTTVELYREENNESIVQQLSDPKGAQLAKFEPAYGTYLGVYSEQDPKVGNIFTKMASEYGKKHAIYLAYAHWGQSFPATYAKRAKEAGGALQIAWEPDDGLDPVADGAYLRNWAREAKVAGIPIFLRFAGEMNGAWVKWHGNPAQYIAKFRMLHDVFAAEAPNVAMVWSPGDVPANDIDPYYPGDAYVDWVGVSLYIEPYENGDPSLPSMLATSNVERLTRLYNTYASRKPLMLSETGVPHYSHSADEDYTEWAKLNLQRLYEIMPYKYPRLKAITYFNVDQGMASAKNDYSLSTSSEIQSYYKQLIANPYLLSEVKDASKPADHIGYVPIDAEHQAFTKGTRIIPFIKIPEVYIGKVEYLLNGRVIASQTSLPYGLDLKAGDVPEGSVLQLRIMNKAGQQVALRTFGISSQVSVDINGAVQKFEQAPVIVNGSTFTPLRAIFEAMGAKVDYEAATRTVTATKGTTTVKLTLDQTTVYVNGKATQLEEPARLVNGYTLAPARFVGETFGGIVNWNGTSRTVTITTK
;
A
#
# COMPACT_ATOMS: atom_id res chain seq x y z
N MET A 1 -4.76 53.70 20.57
CA MET A 1 -4.36 54.81 21.45
C MET A 1 -3.30 54.29 22.43
N LYS A 2 -2.08 54.83 22.33
CA LYS A 2 -0.89 54.83 23.23
C LYS A 2 -0.47 53.60 24.09
N MET A 3 0.81 53.25 23.91
CA MET A 3 1.73 52.41 24.70
C MET A 3 1.77 52.69 26.22
N ASN A 4 2.19 51.67 26.99
CA ASN A 4 3.41 51.78 27.81
C ASN A 4 3.97 50.43 28.32
N LYS A 5 5.30 50.26 28.18
CA LYS A 5 6.15 49.25 28.82
C LYS A 5 6.28 49.50 30.33
N ARG A 6 6.51 48.46 31.14
CA ARG A 6 7.50 48.48 32.22
C ARG A 6 7.87 47.08 32.76
N ILE A 7 9.13 47.00 33.11
CA ILE A 7 9.95 45.89 33.63
C ILE A 7 9.79 45.80 35.17
N GLY A 8 9.92 44.61 35.76
CA GLY A 8 10.18 44.37 37.19
C GLY A 8 10.50 42.88 37.42
N ILE A 9 11.78 42.48 37.50
CA ILE A 9 12.59 42.30 38.72
C ILE A 9 11.92 41.36 39.75
N LEU A 10 12.34 40.09 39.73
CA LEU A 10 12.00 39.07 40.73
C LEU A 10 12.77 39.35 42.03
N SER A 11 12.05 39.43 43.14
CA SER A 11 12.61 39.63 44.48
C SER A 11 12.89 38.29 45.16
N LEU A 12 14.08 38.18 45.74
CA LEU A 12 14.54 37.10 46.60
C LEU A 12 13.75 37.12 47.93
N ALA A 13 13.17 35.99 48.34
CA ALA A 13 12.67 35.79 49.69
C ALA A 13 13.48 34.69 50.38
N VAL A 14 14.18 35.07 51.45
CA VAL A 14 14.98 34.20 52.32
C VAL A 14 14.06 33.57 53.36
N GLY A 15 14.01 32.24 53.39
CA GLY A 15 13.35 31.44 54.43
C GLY A 15 14.34 30.94 55.48
N ILE A 16 13.95 31.06 56.74
CA ILE A 16 14.70 30.69 57.95
C ILE A 16 14.77 29.16 58.14
N MET A 17 15.92 28.69 58.61
CA MET A 17 16.26 27.29 58.93
C MET A 17 15.39 26.64 60.01
N THR A 18 15.00 25.38 59.78
CA THR A 18 14.84 24.35 60.82
C THR A 18 15.51 23.06 60.35
N ALA A 19 16.34 22.48 61.23
CA ALA A 19 17.29 21.41 60.95
C ALA A 19 16.73 19.99 61.15
N GLY A 20 17.32 19.03 60.43
CA GLY A 20 17.20 17.57 60.60
C GLY A 20 16.09 16.98 59.73
N ILE A 21 16.36 16.17 58.69
CA ILE A 21 17.24 15.00 58.64
C ILE A 21 18.11 15.08 57.37
N VAL A 22 19.42 14.88 57.54
CA VAL A 22 20.37 14.69 56.45
C VAL A 22 20.09 13.35 55.78
N GLN A 23 19.40 13.36 54.63
CA GLN A 23 19.80 12.50 53.53
C GLN A 23 20.69 13.34 52.63
N SER A 24 21.93 12.88 52.45
CA SER A 24 22.92 13.46 51.55
C SER A 24 22.29 13.72 50.17
N PRO A 25 22.50 14.88 49.54
CA PRO A 25 21.95 15.17 48.23
C PRO A 25 22.58 14.19 47.22
N ALA A 26 21.88 13.86 46.13
CA ALA A 26 22.48 13.22 44.96
C ALA A 26 23.18 14.30 44.12
N PRO A 27 24.50 14.55 44.22
CA PRO A 27 25.11 15.74 43.62
C PRO A 27 25.81 15.42 42.30
N ALA A 28 26.48 14.26 42.20
CA ALA A 28 27.34 13.92 41.08
C ALA A 28 26.61 13.68 39.74
N ARG A 29 25.30 13.39 39.76
CA ARG A 29 24.51 13.15 38.53
C ARG A 29 23.89 14.43 37.96
N ALA A 30 23.52 15.39 38.82
CA ALA A 30 22.99 16.68 38.38
C ALA A 30 24.07 17.50 37.66
N ASP A 31 25.31 17.45 38.17
CA ASP A 31 26.46 18.12 37.56
C ASP A 31 26.73 17.62 36.13
N ILE A 32 26.70 16.29 35.91
CA ILE A 32 26.95 15.70 34.59
C ILE A 32 25.85 16.09 33.58
N VAL A 33 24.58 16.06 33.97
CA VAL A 33 23.47 16.45 33.09
C VAL A 33 23.57 17.93 32.72
N TRP A 34 23.86 18.78 33.69
CA TRP A 34 24.06 20.21 33.49
C TRP A 34 25.26 20.52 32.59
N ASP A 35 26.36 19.78 32.75
CA ASP A 35 27.55 19.90 31.91
C ASP A 35 27.24 19.52 30.46
N HIS A 36 26.56 18.39 30.23
CA HIS A 36 26.15 17.99 28.89
C HIS A 36 25.21 19.03 28.27
N TRP A 37 24.24 19.55 29.02
CA TRP A 37 23.32 20.58 28.54
C TRP A 37 24.06 21.85 28.13
N THR A 38 24.85 22.42 29.04
CA THR A 38 25.57 23.68 28.83
C THR A 38 26.54 23.57 27.65
N GLN A 39 27.24 22.44 27.52
CA GLN A 39 28.12 22.19 26.39
C GLN A 39 27.34 22.09 25.07
N ALA A 40 26.22 21.37 25.06
CA ALA A 40 25.39 21.24 23.87
C ALA A 40 24.87 22.60 23.38
N GLU A 41 24.41 23.47 24.30
CA GLU A 41 23.94 24.82 23.97
C GLU A 41 25.06 25.72 23.45
N ALA A 42 26.23 25.70 24.10
CA ALA A 42 27.38 26.48 23.65
C ALA A 42 27.83 26.06 22.23
N LEU A 43 27.86 24.75 21.97
CA LEU A 43 28.21 24.20 20.66
C LEU A 43 27.15 24.55 19.60
N GLN A 44 25.87 24.46 19.94
CA GLN A 44 24.77 24.87 19.04
C GLN A 44 24.84 26.37 18.72
N ALA A 45 25.05 27.22 19.72
CA ALA A 45 25.17 28.67 19.56
C ALA A 45 26.39 29.07 18.72
N ALA A 46 27.46 28.27 18.77
CA ALA A 46 28.65 28.42 17.92
C ALA A 46 28.47 27.86 16.49
N GLY A 47 27.28 27.33 16.14
CA GLY A 47 27.02 26.70 14.85
C GLY A 47 27.65 25.32 14.69
N ASN A 48 28.18 24.72 15.76
CA ASN A 48 28.82 23.39 15.75
C ASN A 48 27.87 22.30 16.26
N SER A 49 26.69 22.20 15.64
CA SER A 49 25.67 21.21 16.00
C SER A 49 26.18 19.77 15.93
N LYS A 50 27.14 19.47 15.05
CA LYS A 50 27.78 18.14 14.97
C LYS A 50 28.43 17.72 16.29
N ALA A 51 29.15 18.65 16.94
CA ALA A 51 29.75 18.39 18.23
C ALA A 51 28.72 18.34 19.37
N ALA A 52 27.54 18.95 19.19
CA ALA A 52 26.46 18.91 20.19
C ALA A 52 25.71 17.56 20.22
N VAL A 53 25.73 16.79 19.11
CA VAL A 53 24.99 15.51 18.97
C VAL A 53 25.25 14.53 20.12
N PRO A 54 26.50 14.19 20.50
CA PRO A 54 26.73 13.24 21.59
C PRO A 54 26.15 13.71 22.93
N HIS A 55 26.09 15.03 23.15
CA HIS A 55 25.47 15.59 24.35
C HIS A 55 23.95 15.48 24.30
N TRP A 56 23.31 15.79 23.18
CA TRP A 56 21.87 15.59 23.02
C TRP A 56 21.46 14.11 23.14
N GLN A 57 22.27 13.18 22.60
CA GLN A 57 22.04 11.74 22.75
C GLN A 57 22.13 11.30 24.21
N TYR A 58 23.16 11.77 24.94
CA TYR A 58 23.29 11.52 26.38
C TYR A 58 22.06 12.03 27.14
N LEU A 59 21.65 13.27 26.89
CA LEU A 59 20.52 13.91 27.57
C LEU A 59 19.21 13.16 27.26
N THR A 60 18.97 12.83 25.99
CA THR A 60 17.78 12.05 25.57
C THR A 60 17.69 10.73 26.34
N ASN A 61 18.78 9.94 26.35
CA ASN A 61 18.81 8.65 27.02
C ASN A 61 18.69 8.78 28.53
N TYR A 62 19.36 9.77 29.13
CA TYR A 62 19.28 10.04 30.56
C TYR A 62 17.84 10.35 30.98
N TYR A 63 17.19 11.34 30.35
CA TYR A 63 15.84 11.76 30.71
C TYR A 63 14.81 10.66 30.47
N ALA A 64 14.94 9.90 29.37
CA ALA A 64 14.10 8.73 29.12
C ALA A 64 14.27 7.68 30.23
N SER A 65 15.50 7.45 30.72
CA SER A 65 15.77 6.48 31.80
C SER A 65 15.22 6.90 33.16
N THR A 66 15.05 8.20 33.41
CA THR A 66 14.49 8.73 34.66
C THR A 66 12.98 8.95 34.60
N GLY A 67 12.35 8.69 33.45
CA GLY A 67 10.92 8.94 33.23
C GLY A 67 10.58 10.41 33.02
N ASP A 68 11.57 11.26 32.74
CA ASP A 68 11.37 12.66 32.37
C ASP A 68 11.12 12.74 30.85
N TRP A 69 9.90 12.42 30.47
CA TRP A 69 9.53 12.26 29.06
C TRP A 69 9.53 13.58 28.30
N GLU A 70 9.24 14.70 28.94
CA GLU A 70 9.23 16.01 28.26
C GLU A 70 10.64 16.39 27.83
N ASN A 71 11.64 16.30 28.72
CA ASN A 71 13.01 16.60 28.34
C ASN A 71 13.57 15.57 27.35
N ALA A 72 13.23 14.29 27.47
CA ALA A 72 13.61 13.27 26.49
C ALA A 72 13.06 13.60 25.09
N ALA A 73 11.81 14.07 25.00
CA ALA A 73 11.21 14.53 23.75
C ALA A 73 11.93 15.75 23.18
N LEU A 74 12.22 16.77 24.01
CA LEU A 74 12.91 17.99 23.57
C LEU A 74 14.30 17.71 22.97
N PHE A 75 15.09 16.84 23.59
CA PHE A 75 16.42 16.49 23.06
C PHE A 75 16.34 15.55 21.84
N SER A 76 15.32 14.69 21.76
CA SER A 76 15.03 13.95 20.52
C SER A 76 14.70 14.91 19.36
N GLY A 77 13.88 15.94 19.63
CA GLY A 77 13.55 17.02 18.70
C GLY A 77 14.75 17.82 18.17
N LYS A 78 15.83 17.90 18.94
CA LYS A 78 17.09 18.50 18.46
C LYS A 78 17.86 17.55 17.55
N LEU A 79 17.83 16.25 17.85
CA LEU A 79 18.51 15.22 17.08
C LEU A 79 17.82 14.99 15.74
N ASP A 80 16.48 14.86 15.70
CA ASP A 80 15.76 14.69 14.43
C ASP A 80 16.00 15.86 13.47
N ALA A 81 15.85 17.10 13.94
CA ALA A 81 16.06 18.29 13.12
C ALA A 81 17.49 18.38 12.58
N TYR A 82 18.48 17.96 13.37
CA TYR A 82 19.87 17.91 12.93
C TYR A 82 20.09 16.88 11.82
N PHE A 83 19.60 15.64 12.01
CA PHE A 83 19.80 14.57 11.04
C PHE A 83 18.98 14.76 9.76
N ASP A 84 17.75 15.30 9.86
CA ASP A 84 16.93 15.64 8.69
C ASP A 84 17.65 16.69 7.84
N ALA A 85 18.20 17.74 8.47
CA ALA A 85 18.95 18.78 7.77
C ALA A 85 20.24 18.27 7.07
N LEU A 86 20.80 17.15 7.53
CA LEU A 86 21.94 16.48 6.88
C LEU A 86 21.54 15.51 5.76
N GLY A 87 20.26 15.16 5.65
CA GLY A 87 19.79 14.06 4.81
C GLY A 87 20.09 12.66 5.38
N ASP A 88 20.44 12.56 6.66
CA ASP A 88 20.59 11.28 7.37
C ASP A 88 19.21 10.81 7.85
N TYR A 89 18.36 10.42 6.90
CA TYR A 89 16.95 10.16 7.15
C TYR A 89 16.71 8.97 8.08
N ASP A 90 17.59 7.97 8.11
CA ASP A 90 17.45 6.84 9.03
C ASP A 90 17.56 7.29 10.49
N GLN A 91 18.52 8.16 10.81
CA GLN A 91 18.63 8.76 12.15
C GLN A 91 17.49 9.75 12.42
N ALA A 92 17.13 10.59 11.43
CA ALA A 92 16.05 11.57 11.59
C ALA A 92 14.72 10.89 11.95
N ILE A 93 14.34 9.86 11.20
CA ILE A 93 13.14 9.04 11.43
C ILE A 93 13.15 8.44 12.83
N TYR A 94 14.26 7.82 13.23
CA TYR A 94 14.40 7.23 14.56
C TYR A 94 14.09 8.26 15.66
N TYR A 95 14.66 9.46 15.57
CA TYR A 95 14.45 10.50 16.58
C TYR A 95 13.05 11.14 16.50
N TYR A 96 12.45 11.28 15.32
CA TYR A 96 11.05 11.71 15.20
C TYR A 96 10.09 10.72 15.88
N GLU A 97 10.31 9.42 15.69
CA GLU A 97 9.52 8.37 16.36
C GLU A 97 9.76 8.36 17.88
N GLN A 98 11.00 8.57 18.33
CA GLN A 98 11.30 8.71 19.77
C GLN A 98 10.65 9.96 20.36
N GLU A 99 10.73 11.11 19.71
CA GLU A 99 10.09 12.35 20.14
C GLU A 99 8.58 12.12 20.31
N ASN A 100 7.92 11.52 19.31
CA ASN A 100 6.50 11.20 19.40
C ASN A 100 6.19 10.26 20.57
N LYS A 101 6.95 9.17 20.71
CA LYS A 101 6.78 8.23 21.81
C LYS A 101 6.91 8.92 23.18
N TYR A 102 7.88 9.81 23.33
CA TYR A 102 8.10 10.52 24.59
C TYR A 102 7.00 11.56 24.86
N TRP A 103 6.49 12.26 23.85
CA TRP A 103 5.30 13.11 24.05
C TRP A 103 4.08 12.32 24.48
N VAL A 104 3.82 11.17 23.86
CA VAL A 104 2.71 10.27 24.25
C VAL A 104 2.88 9.80 25.69
N ASN A 105 4.08 9.40 26.10
CA ASN A 105 4.37 9.02 27.49
C ASN A 105 4.17 10.18 28.48
N ALA A 106 4.35 11.43 28.04
CA ALA A 106 4.05 12.63 28.82
C ALA A 106 2.55 12.99 28.84
N GLY A 107 1.68 12.21 28.18
CA GLY A 107 0.25 12.50 28.06
C GLY A 107 -0.07 13.61 27.06
N LYS A 108 0.83 13.89 26.11
CA LYS A 108 0.68 14.92 25.07
C LYS A 108 0.71 14.28 23.68
N ASP A 109 0.00 14.87 22.73
CA ASP A 109 -0.03 14.44 21.33
C ASP A 109 0.87 15.30 20.42
N TRP A 110 1.71 16.15 21.01
CA TRP A 110 2.55 17.14 20.31
C TRP A 110 3.51 16.53 19.29
N GLY A 111 3.84 15.25 19.43
CA GLY A 111 4.68 14.52 18.49
C GLY A 111 3.96 13.95 17.26
N ALA A 112 2.63 14.02 17.17
CA ALA A 112 1.90 13.41 16.06
C ALA A 112 2.31 13.99 14.69
N VAL A 113 2.56 15.30 14.63
CA VAL A 113 3.06 15.97 13.40
C VAL A 113 4.47 15.51 13.00
N LYS A 114 5.25 14.98 13.95
CA LYS A 114 6.61 14.47 13.71
C LYS A 114 6.58 13.15 12.98
N LEU A 115 5.58 12.32 13.23
CA LEU A 115 5.35 11.09 12.48
C LEU A 115 5.06 11.38 11.01
N GLN A 116 4.32 12.45 10.71
CA GLN A 116 4.08 12.86 9.32
C GLN A 116 5.40 13.18 8.60
N ARG A 117 6.32 13.92 9.24
CA ARG A 117 7.63 14.19 8.65
C ARG A 117 8.47 12.92 8.53
N ALA A 118 8.51 12.08 9.56
CA ALA A 118 9.19 10.79 9.53
C ALA A 118 8.70 9.92 8.36
N ASP A 119 7.39 9.88 8.13
CA ASP A 119 6.81 9.19 7.00
C ASP A 119 7.28 9.84 5.70
N GLN A 120 7.16 11.16 5.52
CA GLN A 120 7.57 11.88 4.30
C GLN A 120 9.00 11.55 3.86
N ILE A 121 9.94 11.44 4.79
CA ILE A 121 11.36 11.15 4.50
C ILE A 121 11.68 9.64 4.52
N ARG A 122 10.70 8.77 4.79
CA ARG A 122 10.91 7.32 4.77
C ARG A 122 11.03 6.81 3.34
N THR A 123 12.13 6.10 3.09
CA THR A 123 12.26 5.29 1.89
C THR A 123 11.52 3.96 2.06
N THR A 124 10.42 3.79 1.32
CA THR A 124 9.62 2.56 1.30
C THR A 124 9.76 1.89 -0.05
N VAL A 125 10.11 0.61 -0.05
CA VAL A 125 10.11 -0.23 -1.25
C VAL A 125 9.44 -1.56 -0.88
N GLU A 126 8.27 -1.78 -1.45
CA GLU A 126 7.52 -3.04 -1.34
C GLU A 126 7.31 -3.61 -2.73
N LEU A 127 7.12 -4.92 -2.83
CA LEU A 127 6.78 -5.59 -4.08
C LEU A 127 5.47 -6.34 -3.92
N TYR A 128 4.66 -6.27 -4.97
CA TYR A 128 3.44 -7.05 -5.12
C TYR A 128 3.56 -7.89 -6.38
N ARG A 129 2.93 -9.07 -6.38
CA ARG A 129 2.88 -9.94 -7.55
C ARG A 129 1.46 -10.40 -7.82
N GLU A 130 1.19 -10.73 -9.08
CA GLU A 130 -0.03 -11.45 -9.45
C GLU A 130 -0.10 -12.82 -8.74
N GLU A 131 -1.32 -13.16 -8.34
CA GLU A 131 -1.65 -14.43 -7.73
C GLU A 131 -2.91 -14.99 -8.38
N ASN A 132 -2.80 -16.22 -8.89
CA ASN A 132 -3.90 -16.93 -9.56
C ASN A 132 -4.49 -18.04 -8.68
N ASN A 133 -3.91 -18.29 -7.50
CA ASN A 133 -4.52 -19.11 -6.47
C ASN A 133 -5.55 -18.27 -5.70
N GLU A 134 -6.82 -18.42 -6.08
CA GLU A 134 -7.94 -17.71 -5.45
C GLU A 134 -7.99 -17.91 -3.93
N SER A 135 -7.59 -19.07 -3.41
CA SER A 135 -7.61 -19.32 -1.96
C SER A 135 -6.64 -18.43 -1.19
N ILE A 136 -5.46 -18.16 -1.77
CA ILE A 136 -4.48 -17.22 -1.17
C ILE A 136 -5.04 -15.80 -1.21
N VAL A 137 -5.59 -15.39 -2.36
CA VAL A 137 -6.17 -14.04 -2.54
C VAL A 137 -7.34 -13.81 -1.59
N GLN A 138 -8.24 -14.80 -1.46
CA GLN A 138 -9.38 -14.74 -0.55
C GLN A 138 -8.94 -14.69 0.91
N GLN A 139 -7.96 -15.49 1.32
CA GLN A 139 -7.45 -15.48 2.69
C GLN A 139 -6.98 -14.09 3.15
N LEU A 140 -6.38 -13.30 2.24
CA LEU A 140 -5.97 -11.92 2.52
C LEU A 140 -7.12 -10.91 2.45
N SER A 141 -8.16 -11.24 1.68
CA SER A 141 -9.28 -10.37 1.35
C SER A 141 -10.51 -10.55 2.24
N ASP A 142 -10.61 -11.66 2.94
CA ASP A 142 -11.77 -12.03 3.76
C ASP A 142 -11.76 -11.30 5.12
N PRO A 143 -12.94 -10.97 5.66
CA PRO A 143 -13.04 -10.43 7.01
C PRO A 143 -12.70 -11.53 8.03
N LYS A 144 -11.97 -11.16 9.09
CA LYS A 144 -11.52 -12.10 10.11
C LYS A 144 -12.67 -12.44 11.06
N GLY A 145 -13.22 -13.64 10.92
CA GLY A 145 -14.29 -14.14 11.80
C GLY A 145 -15.65 -13.47 11.60
N ALA A 146 -15.88 -12.85 10.44
CA ALA A 146 -17.16 -12.28 10.05
C ALA A 146 -17.57 -12.73 8.64
N GLN A 147 -18.79 -12.42 8.22
CA GLN A 147 -19.25 -12.60 6.85
C GLN A 147 -18.97 -11.35 6.01
N LEU A 148 -18.94 -11.50 4.68
CA LEU A 148 -18.91 -10.36 3.76
C LEU A 148 -20.11 -9.44 4.04
N ALA A 149 -19.86 -8.13 4.06
CA ALA A 149 -20.89 -7.12 4.20
C ALA A 149 -21.74 -7.00 2.93
N LYS A 150 -22.85 -6.26 3.03
CA LYS A 150 -23.74 -5.98 1.89
C LYS A 150 -22.94 -5.37 0.73
N PHE A 151 -23.07 -5.92 -0.48
CA PHE A 151 -22.37 -5.50 -1.69
C PHE A 151 -20.86 -5.71 -1.69
N GLU A 152 -20.31 -6.38 -0.68
CA GLU A 152 -18.88 -6.58 -0.58
C GLU A 152 -18.36 -7.60 -1.61
N PRO A 153 -17.34 -7.26 -2.42
CA PRO A 153 -16.70 -8.22 -3.31
C PRO A 153 -15.84 -9.19 -2.50
N ALA A 154 -15.73 -10.44 -2.95
CA ALA A 154 -14.83 -11.41 -2.33
C ALA A 154 -13.38 -10.90 -2.40
N TYR A 155 -12.97 -10.40 -3.56
CA TYR A 155 -11.72 -9.68 -3.78
C TYR A 155 -11.84 -8.76 -5.00
N GLY A 156 -10.90 -7.83 -5.15
CA GLY A 156 -11.02 -6.71 -6.09
C GLY A 156 -11.60 -5.45 -5.43
N THR A 157 -11.60 -4.35 -6.19
CA THR A 157 -11.97 -3.02 -5.71
C THR A 157 -12.89 -2.32 -6.71
N TYR A 158 -14.08 -1.88 -6.29
CA TYR A 158 -15.00 -1.15 -7.16
C TYR A 158 -14.44 0.21 -7.59
N LEU A 159 -14.58 0.50 -8.89
CA LEU A 159 -14.33 1.81 -9.47
C LEU A 159 -15.52 2.74 -9.24
N GLY A 160 -15.30 3.81 -8.50
CA GLY A 160 -16.27 4.86 -8.23
C GLY A 160 -15.84 6.20 -8.81
N VAL A 161 -16.81 7.08 -9.12
CA VAL A 161 -16.53 8.44 -9.61
C VAL A 161 -17.63 9.42 -9.20
N TYR A 162 -17.25 10.64 -8.87
CA TYR A 162 -18.10 11.82 -9.00
C TYR A 162 -17.77 12.51 -10.32
N SER A 163 -18.71 12.56 -11.26
CA SER A 163 -18.43 13.05 -12.63
C SER A 163 -19.27 14.26 -13.04
N GLU A 164 -20.06 14.84 -12.13
CA GLU A 164 -21.02 15.88 -12.51
C GLU A 164 -20.37 17.11 -13.16
N GLN A 165 -19.17 17.48 -12.70
CA GLN A 165 -18.39 18.61 -13.24
C GLN A 165 -17.34 18.19 -14.28
N ASP A 166 -17.30 16.91 -14.67
CA ASP A 166 -16.46 16.45 -15.77
C ASP A 166 -17.01 17.03 -17.10
N PRO A 167 -16.24 17.83 -17.87
CA PRO A 167 -16.72 18.45 -19.10
C PRO A 167 -17.10 17.45 -20.22
N LYS A 168 -16.58 16.22 -20.21
CA LYS A 168 -16.86 15.19 -21.22
C LYS A 168 -18.02 14.28 -20.80
N VAL A 169 -18.06 13.91 -19.52
CA VAL A 169 -19.08 12.99 -18.99
C VAL A 169 -20.27 13.75 -18.42
N GLY A 170 -20.02 14.71 -17.55
CA GLY A 170 -21.01 15.34 -16.68
C GLY A 170 -21.76 14.29 -15.85
N ASN A 171 -23.03 14.55 -15.58
CA ASN A 171 -23.91 13.61 -14.91
C ASN A 171 -24.54 12.61 -15.92
N ILE A 172 -23.83 12.14 -16.95
CA ILE A 172 -24.30 11.13 -17.93
C ILE A 172 -23.38 9.90 -17.87
N PHE A 173 -23.65 9.04 -16.89
CA PHE A 173 -22.79 7.93 -16.48
C PHE A 173 -22.50 6.88 -17.56
N THR A 174 -23.39 6.73 -18.56
CA THR A 174 -23.17 5.83 -19.70
C THR A 174 -21.99 6.26 -20.58
N LYS A 175 -21.55 7.51 -20.50
CA LYS A 175 -20.36 8.02 -21.22
C LYS A 175 -19.03 7.57 -20.63
N MET A 176 -18.99 7.05 -19.40
CA MET A 176 -17.71 6.65 -18.77
C MET A 176 -16.92 5.67 -19.65
N ALA A 177 -17.60 4.68 -20.25
CA ALA A 177 -16.93 3.69 -21.08
C ALA A 177 -16.31 4.29 -22.35
N SER A 178 -16.98 5.22 -23.03
CA SER A 178 -16.42 5.88 -24.21
C SER A 178 -15.30 6.87 -23.85
N GLU A 179 -15.44 7.58 -22.73
CA GLU A 179 -14.47 8.61 -22.33
C GLU A 179 -13.24 8.04 -21.62
N TYR A 180 -13.38 6.94 -20.87
CA TYR A 180 -12.34 6.35 -20.01
C TYR A 180 -12.05 4.87 -20.31
N GLY A 181 -12.64 4.30 -21.36
CA GLY A 181 -12.36 2.92 -21.80
C GLY A 181 -12.98 1.82 -20.93
N LYS A 182 -13.61 2.18 -19.80
CA LYS A 182 -14.27 1.26 -18.87
C LYS A 182 -15.39 2.00 -18.15
N LYS A 183 -16.50 1.30 -17.89
CA LYS A 183 -17.57 1.84 -17.04
C LYS A 183 -17.19 1.77 -15.56
N HIS A 184 -17.74 2.67 -14.76
CA HIS A 184 -17.56 2.68 -13.31
C HIS A 184 -18.68 1.89 -12.63
N ALA A 185 -18.35 1.27 -11.50
CA ALA A 185 -19.29 0.51 -10.69
C ALA A 185 -20.17 1.40 -9.82
N ILE A 186 -19.62 2.52 -9.31
CA ILE A 186 -20.27 3.40 -8.34
C ILE A 186 -20.24 4.84 -8.86
N TYR A 187 -21.37 5.54 -8.75
CA TYR A 187 -21.49 6.96 -9.10
C TYR A 187 -21.87 7.78 -7.87
N LEU A 188 -21.08 8.79 -7.53
CA LEU A 188 -21.34 9.66 -6.38
C LEU A 188 -22.30 10.79 -6.75
N ALA A 189 -23.29 11.01 -5.90
CA ALA A 189 -24.19 12.16 -5.90
C ALA A 189 -24.25 12.79 -4.50
N TYR A 190 -24.36 14.10 -4.45
CA TYR A 190 -24.66 14.83 -3.22
C TYR A 190 -26.17 15.04 -3.09
N ALA A 191 -26.68 14.91 -1.89
CA ALA A 191 -28.07 15.15 -1.52
C ALA A 191 -28.10 15.88 -0.18
N HIS A 192 -29.15 16.65 0.06
CA HIS A 192 -29.27 17.48 1.25
C HIS A 192 -30.51 17.07 2.06
N TRP A 193 -30.40 17.08 3.39
CA TRP A 193 -31.53 16.78 4.26
C TRP A 193 -32.68 17.78 4.02
N GLY A 194 -33.91 17.27 4.03
CA GLY A 194 -35.11 18.05 3.69
C GLY A 194 -35.42 18.12 2.19
N GLN A 195 -34.50 17.72 1.31
CA GLN A 195 -34.74 17.62 -0.14
C GLN A 195 -35.22 16.22 -0.57
N SER A 196 -35.91 16.13 -1.71
CA SER A 196 -36.37 14.87 -2.27
C SER A 196 -35.22 13.91 -2.62
N PHE A 197 -35.51 12.61 -2.71
CA PHE A 197 -34.54 11.62 -3.15
C PHE A 197 -33.94 11.99 -4.52
N PRO A 198 -32.63 11.80 -4.77
CA PRO A 198 -31.97 12.13 -6.03
C PRO A 198 -32.32 11.12 -7.16
N ALA A 199 -33.61 11.03 -7.50
CA ALA A 199 -34.16 10.04 -8.43
C ALA A 199 -33.51 10.08 -9.82
N THR A 200 -33.12 11.27 -10.30
CA THR A 200 -32.43 11.42 -11.59
C THR A 200 -31.07 10.72 -11.58
N TYR A 201 -30.28 10.86 -10.52
CA TYR A 201 -28.98 10.20 -10.39
C TYR A 201 -29.17 8.68 -10.30
N ALA A 202 -30.13 8.23 -9.50
CA ALA A 202 -30.46 6.81 -9.38
C ALA A 202 -30.88 6.20 -10.73
N LYS A 203 -31.71 6.90 -11.50
CA LYS A 203 -32.10 6.48 -12.85
C LYS A 203 -30.88 6.35 -13.77
N ARG A 204 -29.97 7.34 -13.77
CA ARG A 204 -28.78 7.33 -14.63
C ARG A 204 -27.77 6.26 -14.21
N ALA A 205 -27.61 6.00 -12.91
CA ALA A 205 -26.80 4.90 -12.40
C ALA A 205 -27.37 3.55 -12.87
N LYS A 206 -28.70 3.39 -12.81
CA LYS A 206 -29.40 2.22 -13.33
C LYS A 206 -29.20 2.03 -14.84
N GLU A 207 -29.34 3.11 -15.63
CA GLU A 207 -29.10 3.10 -17.08
C GLU A 207 -27.64 2.71 -17.43
N ALA A 208 -26.67 3.10 -16.61
CA ALA A 208 -25.26 2.70 -16.75
C ALA A 208 -24.97 1.28 -16.21
N GLY A 209 -25.94 0.64 -15.55
CA GLY A 209 -25.75 -0.65 -14.88
C GLY A 209 -24.74 -0.57 -13.73
N GLY A 210 -24.82 0.49 -12.93
CA GLY A 210 -24.00 0.74 -11.75
C GLY A 210 -24.82 1.03 -10.49
N ALA A 211 -24.11 1.23 -9.39
CA ALA A 211 -24.63 1.62 -8.09
C ALA A 211 -24.57 3.13 -7.88
N LEU A 212 -25.31 3.63 -6.89
CA LEU A 212 -25.27 5.03 -6.49
C LEU A 212 -24.66 5.16 -5.10
N GLN A 213 -23.61 5.96 -4.95
CA GLN A 213 -23.18 6.46 -3.66
C GLN A 213 -23.85 7.81 -3.41
N ILE A 214 -24.49 7.98 -2.26
CA ILE A 214 -25.18 9.22 -1.90
C ILE A 214 -24.47 9.81 -0.69
N ALA A 215 -23.84 10.96 -0.85
CA ALA A 215 -23.43 11.82 0.25
C ALA A 215 -24.64 12.61 0.72
N TRP A 216 -25.21 12.26 1.87
CA TRP A 216 -26.43 12.90 2.38
C TRP A 216 -26.10 13.84 3.54
N GLU A 217 -26.17 15.14 3.27
CA GLU A 217 -25.67 16.21 4.12
C GLU A 217 -26.79 16.90 4.91
N PRO A 218 -26.74 16.90 6.25
CA PRO A 218 -27.68 17.64 7.07
C PRO A 218 -27.20 19.08 7.28
N ASP A 219 -27.37 19.93 6.26
CA ASP A 219 -26.85 21.32 6.22
C ASP A 219 -27.32 22.22 7.36
N ASP A 220 -28.40 21.86 8.05
CA ASP A 220 -28.91 22.58 9.23
C ASP A 220 -28.52 21.90 10.56
N GLY A 221 -27.54 21.00 10.53
CA GLY A 221 -27.07 20.23 11.68
C GLY A 221 -27.90 18.98 11.95
N LEU A 222 -27.62 18.30 13.06
CA LEU A 222 -28.24 17.00 13.39
C LEU A 222 -29.63 17.11 14.03
N ASP A 223 -30.05 18.29 14.51
CA ASP A 223 -31.33 18.46 15.21
C ASP A 223 -32.55 18.15 14.31
N PRO A 224 -32.63 18.63 13.05
CA PRO A 224 -33.76 18.34 12.15
C PRO A 224 -33.83 16.88 11.68
N VAL A 225 -32.78 16.08 11.92
CA VAL A 225 -32.70 14.69 11.48
C VAL A 225 -33.57 13.82 12.38
N ALA A 226 -34.72 13.38 11.89
CA ALA A 226 -35.69 12.62 12.68
C ALA A 226 -36.37 11.51 11.86
N ASP A 227 -36.79 10.45 12.56
CA ASP A 227 -37.69 9.46 11.98
C ASP A 227 -39.08 10.08 11.83
N GLY A 228 -39.54 10.17 10.58
CA GLY A 228 -40.79 10.80 10.23
C GLY A 228 -41.15 10.53 8.78
N ALA A 229 -42.26 11.10 8.33
CA ALA A 229 -42.80 10.86 6.99
C ALA A 229 -41.78 11.15 5.88
N TYR A 230 -40.96 12.20 6.04
CA TYR A 230 -39.88 12.55 5.12
C TYR A 230 -38.87 11.41 4.95
N LEU A 231 -38.18 11.01 6.03
CA LEU A 231 -37.16 9.95 6.00
C LEU A 231 -37.72 8.63 5.49
N ARG A 232 -38.92 8.26 5.96
CA ARG A 232 -39.59 7.01 5.56
C ARG A 232 -39.94 7.02 4.07
N ASN A 233 -40.41 8.15 3.53
CA ASN A 233 -40.68 8.27 2.09
C ASN A 233 -39.39 8.23 1.27
N TRP A 234 -38.36 8.95 1.72
CA TRP A 234 -37.05 8.95 1.09
C TRP A 234 -36.47 7.53 1.01
N ALA A 235 -36.55 6.75 2.10
CA ALA A 235 -36.11 5.35 2.11
C ALA A 235 -36.91 4.48 1.13
N ARG A 236 -38.25 4.65 1.05
CA ARG A 236 -39.07 3.93 0.06
C ARG A 236 -38.69 4.29 -1.39
N GLU A 237 -38.38 5.55 -1.67
CA GLU A 237 -37.89 5.97 -3.00
C GLU A 237 -36.52 5.32 -3.32
N ALA A 238 -35.63 5.24 -2.33
CA ALA A 238 -34.37 4.51 -2.46
C ALA A 238 -34.57 3.02 -2.76
N LYS A 239 -35.58 2.38 -2.16
CA LYS A 239 -36.00 1.01 -2.51
C LYS A 239 -36.51 0.90 -3.94
N VAL A 240 -37.37 1.83 -4.36
CA VAL A 240 -37.97 1.84 -5.71
C VAL A 240 -36.91 2.03 -6.80
N ALA A 241 -35.80 2.72 -6.52
CA ALA A 241 -34.67 2.83 -7.46
C ALA A 241 -34.20 1.45 -7.96
N GLY A 242 -34.21 0.44 -7.08
CA GLY A 242 -33.92 -0.95 -7.43
C GLY A 242 -32.48 -1.18 -7.91
N ILE A 243 -31.54 -0.37 -7.41
CA ILE A 243 -30.09 -0.52 -7.61
C ILE A 243 -29.40 -0.59 -6.23
N PRO A 244 -28.17 -1.10 -6.15
CA PRO A 244 -27.35 -0.95 -4.95
C PRO A 244 -27.11 0.53 -4.64
N ILE A 245 -27.29 0.92 -3.39
CA ILE A 245 -27.03 2.28 -2.90
C ILE A 245 -26.06 2.23 -1.73
N PHE A 246 -25.02 3.05 -1.77
CA PHE A 246 -24.10 3.29 -0.66
C PHE A 246 -24.44 4.64 -0.02
N LEU A 247 -25.11 4.63 1.13
CA LEU A 247 -25.57 5.85 1.79
C LEU A 247 -24.51 6.35 2.78
N ARG A 248 -23.81 7.41 2.40
CA ARG A 248 -22.86 8.16 3.22
C ARG A 248 -23.61 9.30 3.92
N PHE A 249 -24.21 9.03 5.07
CA PHE A 249 -24.89 10.05 5.86
C PHE A 249 -23.89 10.86 6.70
N ALA A 250 -23.97 12.20 6.60
CA ALA A 250 -23.21 13.13 7.42
C ALA A 250 -21.72 12.76 7.48
N GLY A 251 -21.08 12.65 6.30
CA GLY A 251 -19.67 12.33 6.18
C GLY A 251 -18.76 13.39 6.80
N GLU A 252 -17.50 13.05 7.07
CA GLU A 252 -16.47 13.95 7.59
C GLU A 252 -16.81 14.61 8.95
N MET A 253 -17.69 13.98 9.71
CA MET A 253 -18.17 14.44 11.02
C MET A 253 -17.06 14.70 12.05
N ASN A 254 -15.87 14.13 11.87
CA ASN A 254 -14.70 14.36 12.72
C ASN A 254 -14.00 15.71 12.46
N GLY A 255 -14.31 16.41 11.37
CA GLY A 255 -13.74 17.72 11.04
C GLY A 255 -14.64 18.89 11.43
N ALA A 256 -14.06 19.99 11.93
CA ALA A 256 -14.82 21.18 12.35
C ALA A 256 -15.39 22.02 11.19
N TRP A 257 -15.16 21.62 9.93
CA TRP A 257 -15.67 22.31 8.74
C TRP A 257 -17.13 21.95 8.40
N VAL A 258 -17.69 20.90 9.01
CA VAL A 258 -19.10 20.52 8.84
C VAL A 258 -19.94 20.89 10.06
N LYS A 259 -21.20 21.28 9.85
CA LYS A 259 -22.13 21.68 10.92
C LYS A 259 -22.57 20.55 11.85
N TRP A 260 -22.38 19.29 11.44
CA TRP A 260 -22.70 18.10 12.22
C TRP A 260 -21.51 17.55 13.04
N HIS A 261 -20.46 18.35 13.20
CA HIS A 261 -19.34 18.09 14.10
C HIS A 261 -19.65 18.49 15.57
N GLY A 262 -18.83 18.01 16.50
CA GLY A 262 -18.76 18.42 17.90
C GLY A 262 -19.62 17.59 18.87
N ASN A 263 -20.55 16.76 18.39
CA ASN A 263 -21.42 15.94 19.23
C ASN A 263 -21.50 14.47 18.76
N PRO A 264 -20.48 13.64 19.08
CA PRO A 264 -20.45 12.25 18.66
C PRO A 264 -21.64 11.41 19.16
N ALA A 265 -22.14 11.68 20.37
CA ALA A 265 -23.28 10.96 20.93
C ALA A 265 -24.56 11.20 20.11
N GLN A 266 -24.83 12.46 19.74
CA GLN A 266 -25.95 12.80 18.86
C GLN A 266 -25.77 12.19 17.47
N TYR A 267 -24.57 12.28 16.89
CA TYR A 267 -24.26 11.67 15.61
C TYR A 267 -24.57 10.17 15.59
N ILE A 268 -24.07 9.43 16.59
CA ILE A 268 -24.31 7.99 16.73
C ILE A 268 -25.80 7.69 16.84
N ALA A 269 -26.55 8.46 17.65
CA ALA A 269 -27.99 8.27 17.79
C ALA A 269 -28.74 8.47 16.46
N LYS A 270 -28.37 9.49 15.67
CA LYS A 270 -28.99 9.72 14.34
C LYS A 270 -28.60 8.62 13.36
N PHE A 271 -27.32 8.24 13.29
CA PHE A 271 -26.86 7.20 12.38
C PHE A 271 -27.57 5.87 12.62
N ARG A 272 -27.71 5.45 13.89
CA ARG A 272 -28.43 4.22 14.27
C ARG A 272 -29.90 4.28 13.90
N MET A 273 -30.56 5.41 14.13
CA MET A 273 -31.96 5.63 13.72
C MET A 273 -32.13 5.52 12.19
N LEU A 274 -31.25 6.15 11.40
CA LEU A 274 -31.30 6.00 9.95
C LEU A 274 -31.10 4.54 9.54
N HIS A 275 -30.09 3.87 10.09
CA HIS A 275 -29.85 2.44 9.82
C HIS A 275 -31.11 1.61 10.03
N ASP A 276 -31.80 1.77 11.16
CA ASP A 276 -33.00 0.98 11.48
C ASP A 276 -34.15 1.25 10.50
N VAL A 277 -34.31 2.50 10.05
CA VAL A 277 -35.29 2.85 9.01
C VAL A 277 -34.93 2.20 7.67
N PHE A 278 -33.67 2.29 7.22
CA PHE A 278 -33.24 1.72 5.95
C PHE A 278 -33.25 0.19 5.96
N ALA A 279 -32.89 -0.44 7.08
CA ALA A 279 -32.99 -1.89 7.25
C ALA A 279 -34.44 -2.38 7.07
N ALA A 280 -35.43 -1.63 7.55
CA ALA A 280 -36.85 -1.97 7.41
C ALA A 280 -37.42 -1.63 6.02
N GLU A 281 -37.11 -0.44 5.50
CA GLU A 281 -37.78 0.11 4.32
C GLU A 281 -37.05 -0.19 3.01
N ALA A 282 -35.71 -0.29 3.01
CA ALA A 282 -34.86 -0.29 1.83
C ALA A 282 -33.59 -1.16 1.98
N PRO A 283 -33.73 -2.49 1.97
CA PRO A 283 -32.59 -3.41 2.17
C PRO A 283 -31.53 -3.36 1.06
N ASN A 284 -31.80 -2.68 -0.07
CA ASN A 284 -30.83 -2.40 -1.14
C ASN A 284 -29.88 -1.22 -0.81
N VAL A 285 -29.98 -0.63 0.38
CA VAL A 285 -29.10 0.45 0.85
C VAL A 285 -28.07 -0.12 1.84
N ALA A 286 -26.79 0.09 1.55
CA ALA A 286 -25.67 -0.14 2.47
C ALA A 286 -25.37 1.15 3.25
N MET A 287 -25.28 1.05 4.57
CA MET A 287 -24.94 2.18 5.44
C MET A 287 -23.42 2.39 5.48
N VAL A 288 -22.96 3.56 5.05
CA VAL A 288 -21.54 3.94 5.01
C VAL A 288 -21.24 4.96 6.10
N TRP A 289 -20.42 4.57 7.09
CA TRP A 289 -19.84 5.51 8.05
C TRP A 289 -18.50 6.01 7.50
N SER A 290 -18.39 7.32 7.28
CA SER A 290 -17.29 7.90 6.50
C SER A 290 -16.72 9.15 7.18
N PRO A 291 -15.69 9.02 8.03
CA PRO A 291 -14.90 10.14 8.50
C PRO A 291 -14.05 10.77 7.38
N GLY A 292 -13.55 11.98 7.62
CA GLY A 292 -12.36 12.48 6.94
C GLY A 292 -11.12 11.82 7.53
N ASP A 293 -10.07 11.62 6.74
CA ASP A 293 -8.86 10.96 7.23
C ASP A 293 -8.10 11.82 8.27
N VAL A 294 -8.34 13.13 8.27
CA VAL A 294 -7.92 14.10 9.28
C VAL A 294 -9.14 14.84 9.86
N PRO A 295 -9.13 15.29 11.13
CA PRO A 295 -8.18 14.93 12.17
C PRO A 295 -8.38 13.47 12.62
N ALA A 296 -7.28 12.71 12.69
CA ALA A 296 -7.34 11.26 12.89
C ALA A 296 -7.77 10.85 14.32
N ASN A 297 -7.48 11.68 15.32
CA ASN A 297 -7.81 11.40 16.73
C ASN A 297 -9.31 11.53 17.03
N ASP A 298 -10.05 12.27 16.20
CA ASP A 298 -11.48 12.51 16.38
C ASP A 298 -12.35 11.54 15.58
N ILE A 299 -11.76 10.53 14.94
CA ILE A 299 -12.48 9.52 14.15
C ILE A 299 -13.28 8.57 15.05
N ASP A 300 -12.58 7.87 15.95
CA ASP A 300 -13.15 6.76 16.73
C ASP A 300 -14.36 7.14 17.62
N PRO A 301 -14.41 8.35 18.23
CA PRO A 301 -15.57 8.78 19.01
C PRO A 301 -16.91 8.79 18.25
N TYR A 302 -16.90 8.90 16.91
CA TYR A 302 -18.11 8.94 16.09
C TYR A 302 -18.57 7.57 15.61
N TYR A 303 -17.85 6.49 15.90
CA TYR A 303 -18.16 5.17 15.34
C TYR A 303 -19.51 4.62 15.88
N PRO A 304 -20.52 4.38 15.01
CA PRO A 304 -21.85 3.95 15.46
C PRO A 304 -21.91 2.52 15.98
N GLY A 305 -20.87 1.72 15.73
CA GLY A 305 -20.79 0.30 16.09
C GLY A 305 -21.12 -0.64 14.93
N ASP A 306 -20.55 -1.85 14.98
CA ASP A 306 -20.56 -2.83 13.89
C ASP A 306 -21.95 -3.23 13.41
N ALA A 307 -22.93 -3.24 14.31
CA ALA A 307 -24.30 -3.63 13.99
C ALA A 307 -25.02 -2.62 13.08
N TYR A 308 -24.48 -1.41 12.93
CA TYR A 308 -25.12 -0.31 12.20
C TYR A 308 -24.34 0.12 10.95
N VAL A 309 -23.10 -0.34 10.79
CA VAL A 309 -22.20 0.05 9.70
C VAL A 309 -22.00 -1.12 8.75
N ASP A 310 -22.40 -0.99 7.48
CA ASP A 310 -22.07 -1.96 6.45
C ASP A 310 -20.64 -1.73 5.94
N TRP A 311 -20.27 -0.47 5.69
CA TRP A 311 -18.98 -0.06 5.12
C TRP A 311 -18.31 1.07 5.91
N VAL A 312 -16.99 1.00 6.07
CA VAL A 312 -16.18 2.11 6.57
C VAL A 312 -15.66 2.91 5.37
N GLY A 313 -16.24 4.09 5.16
CA GLY A 313 -15.74 5.05 4.19
C GLY A 313 -14.62 5.91 4.74
N VAL A 314 -13.95 6.65 3.87
CA VAL A 314 -13.09 7.78 4.23
C VAL A 314 -13.00 8.79 3.09
N SER A 315 -13.09 10.06 3.42
CA SER A 315 -12.64 11.13 2.53
C SER A 315 -11.13 11.32 2.72
N LEU A 316 -10.34 11.07 1.67
CA LEU A 316 -8.88 11.12 1.74
C LEU A 316 -8.36 11.80 0.48
N TYR A 317 -7.90 13.03 0.63
CA TYR A 317 -7.28 13.81 -0.43
C TYR A 317 -5.78 13.93 -0.21
N ILE A 318 -5.01 13.90 -1.30
CA ILE A 318 -3.62 14.34 -1.27
C ILE A 318 -3.49 15.59 -2.12
N GLU A 319 -2.72 16.54 -1.62
CA GLU A 319 -2.55 17.85 -2.24
C GLU A 319 -1.06 18.22 -2.25
N PRO A 320 -0.61 19.10 -3.17
CA PRO A 320 0.78 19.55 -3.24
C PRO A 320 1.19 20.36 -2.01
N TYR A 321 0.22 21.03 -1.38
CA TYR A 321 0.36 21.85 -0.19
C TYR A 321 -0.74 21.53 0.80
N GLU A 322 -0.50 21.79 2.08
CA GLU A 322 -1.52 21.66 3.12
C GLU A 322 -2.73 22.56 2.81
N ASN A 323 -3.93 21.97 2.79
CA ASN A 323 -5.20 22.63 2.44
C ASN A 323 -5.22 23.34 1.07
N GLY A 324 -4.34 22.94 0.15
CA GLY A 324 -4.18 23.57 -1.17
C GLY A 324 -3.61 24.99 -1.12
N ASP A 325 -3.06 25.44 0.01
CA ASP A 325 -2.50 26.79 0.17
C ASP A 325 -0.97 26.77 -0.01
N PRO A 326 -0.42 27.38 -1.08
CA PRO A 326 1.03 27.40 -1.33
C PRO A 326 1.84 28.19 -0.29
N SER A 327 1.20 28.93 0.61
CA SER A 327 1.87 29.55 1.76
C SER A 327 2.10 28.59 2.92
N LEU A 328 1.44 27.43 2.92
CA LEU A 328 1.60 26.35 3.89
C LEU A 328 2.64 25.32 3.42
N PRO A 329 3.12 24.43 4.31
CA PRO A 329 4.15 23.45 3.98
C PRO A 329 3.77 22.56 2.78
N SER A 330 4.79 22.18 2.01
CA SER A 330 4.62 21.22 0.92
C SER A 330 4.24 19.84 1.46
N MET A 331 3.31 19.21 0.75
CA MET A 331 2.77 17.90 1.01
C MET A 331 3.13 16.87 -0.07
N LEU A 332 3.99 17.23 -1.02
CA LEU A 332 4.41 16.37 -2.15
C LEU A 332 5.01 15.02 -1.71
N ALA A 333 5.72 15.00 -0.58
CA ALA A 333 6.32 13.79 -0.02
C ALA A 333 5.33 12.90 0.74
N THR A 334 4.11 13.38 0.96
CA THR A 334 3.05 12.61 1.62
C THR A 334 2.46 11.58 0.65
N SER A 335 2.14 10.39 1.17
CA SER A 335 1.57 9.29 0.38
C SER A 335 0.13 8.99 0.82
N ASN A 336 -0.78 8.87 -0.14
CA ASN A 336 -2.14 8.37 0.09
C ASN A 336 -2.15 6.95 0.68
N VAL A 337 -1.14 6.13 0.34
CA VAL A 337 -1.00 4.75 0.83
C VAL A 337 -0.90 4.73 2.36
N GLU A 338 -0.04 5.56 2.95
CA GLU A 338 0.23 5.50 4.39
C GLU A 338 -0.88 6.16 5.20
N ARG A 339 -1.55 7.18 4.66
CA ARG A 339 -2.67 7.87 5.32
C ARG A 339 -3.86 6.95 5.60
N LEU A 340 -4.05 5.88 4.82
CA LEU A 340 -5.10 4.89 5.08
C LEU A 340 -4.76 3.92 6.22
N THR A 341 -3.47 3.77 6.59
CA THR A 341 -2.98 2.69 7.46
C THR A 341 -3.71 2.59 8.79
N ARG A 342 -3.90 3.73 9.48
CA ARG A 342 -4.56 3.75 10.79
C ARG A 342 -5.99 3.24 10.69
N LEU A 343 -6.77 3.80 9.76
CA LEU A 343 -8.17 3.42 9.58
C LEU A 343 -8.29 1.94 9.15
N TYR A 344 -7.42 1.50 8.24
CA TYR A 344 -7.36 0.11 7.80
C TYR A 344 -7.11 -0.83 8.98
N ASN A 345 -6.07 -0.60 9.77
CA ASN A 345 -5.73 -1.45 10.91
C ASN A 345 -6.85 -1.51 11.97
N THR A 346 -7.60 -0.42 12.16
CA THR A 346 -8.68 -0.37 13.14
C THR A 346 -9.93 -1.14 12.71
N TYR A 347 -10.30 -1.09 11.42
CA TYR A 347 -11.63 -1.53 10.95
C TYR A 347 -11.60 -2.69 9.94
N ALA A 348 -10.53 -2.87 9.17
CA ALA A 348 -10.49 -3.77 8.01
C ALA A 348 -10.72 -5.25 8.35
N SER A 349 -10.42 -5.67 9.58
CA SER A 349 -10.66 -7.03 10.05
C SER A 349 -12.16 -7.39 10.11
N ARG A 350 -13.04 -6.39 10.23
CA ARG A 350 -14.49 -6.58 10.46
C ARG A 350 -15.37 -5.93 9.40
N LYS A 351 -14.89 -4.88 8.74
CA LYS A 351 -15.66 -4.10 7.76
C LYS A 351 -14.85 -3.86 6.49
N PRO A 352 -15.48 -3.89 5.29
CA PRO A 352 -14.82 -3.41 4.09
C PRO A 352 -14.58 -1.91 4.19
N LEU A 353 -13.47 -1.45 3.62
CA LEU A 353 -13.16 -0.04 3.49
C LEU A 353 -13.50 0.46 2.08
N MET A 354 -13.89 1.72 2.00
CA MET A 354 -13.97 2.47 0.75
C MET A 354 -13.30 3.83 0.90
N LEU A 355 -12.54 4.25 -0.11
CA LEU A 355 -12.28 5.68 -0.29
C LEU A 355 -13.57 6.26 -0.85
N SER A 356 -14.43 6.75 0.03
CA SER A 356 -15.74 7.31 -0.35
C SER A 356 -15.59 8.61 -1.12
N GLU A 357 -14.45 9.28 -0.96
CA GLU A 357 -14.08 10.43 -1.76
C GLU A 357 -12.56 10.57 -1.74
N THR A 358 -11.95 10.78 -2.90
CA THR A 358 -10.51 10.97 -3.03
C THR A 358 -10.19 11.68 -4.33
N GLY A 359 -9.07 12.39 -4.40
CA GLY A 359 -8.61 13.05 -5.60
C GLY A 359 -7.11 13.28 -5.55
N VAL A 360 -6.50 13.36 -6.73
CA VAL A 360 -5.10 13.75 -6.89
C VAL A 360 -5.06 14.90 -7.90
N PRO A 361 -4.67 16.11 -7.50
CA PRO A 361 -4.63 17.21 -8.44
C PRO A 361 -3.40 17.11 -9.34
N HIS A 362 -3.59 17.45 -10.60
CA HIS A 362 -2.51 17.54 -11.59
C HIS A 362 -2.11 18.97 -11.88
N TYR A 363 -2.86 19.95 -11.39
CA TYR A 363 -2.55 21.36 -11.48
C TYR A 363 -3.11 22.10 -10.25
N SER A 364 -2.40 23.11 -9.77
CA SER A 364 -2.88 24.02 -8.73
C SER A 364 -3.03 25.41 -9.30
N HIS A 365 -4.26 25.93 -9.35
CA HIS A 365 -4.53 27.30 -9.78
C HIS A 365 -4.11 28.32 -8.71
N SER A 366 -4.04 27.91 -7.44
CA SER A 366 -3.54 28.77 -6.35
C SER A 366 -2.04 29.05 -6.49
N ALA A 367 -1.26 28.04 -6.90
CA ALA A 367 0.18 28.16 -7.11
C ALA A 367 0.55 28.53 -8.56
N ASP A 368 -0.35 28.34 -9.52
CA ASP A 368 -0.07 28.38 -10.96
C ASP A 368 1.03 27.37 -11.36
N GLU A 369 0.90 26.13 -10.87
CA GLU A 369 1.91 25.07 -11.03
C GLU A 369 1.30 23.75 -11.55
N ASP A 370 2.04 23.09 -12.47
CA ASP A 370 1.74 21.75 -12.97
C ASP A 370 2.36 20.67 -12.09
N TYR A 371 1.55 19.69 -11.74
CA TYR A 371 1.91 18.52 -10.94
C TYR A 371 1.62 17.22 -11.68
N THR A 372 1.60 17.21 -13.02
CA THR A 372 1.20 16.05 -13.83
C THR A 372 2.06 14.81 -13.52
N GLU A 373 3.39 14.94 -13.37
CA GLU A 373 4.27 13.82 -12.99
C GLU A 373 3.93 13.27 -11.60
N TRP A 374 3.72 14.15 -10.63
CA TRP A 374 3.35 13.78 -9.25
C TRP A 374 1.95 13.15 -9.19
N ALA A 375 1.01 13.66 -9.98
CA ALA A 375 -0.34 13.12 -10.09
C ALA A 375 -0.31 11.70 -10.66
N LYS A 376 0.47 11.44 -11.71
CA LYS A 376 0.66 10.08 -12.26
C LYS A 376 1.24 9.12 -11.23
N LEU A 377 2.22 9.56 -10.44
CA LEU A 377 2.78 8.73 -9.37
C LEU A 377 1.70 8.33 -8.35
N ASN A 378 0.88 9.29 -7.91
CA ASN A 378 -0.13 9.00 -6.89
C ASN A 378 -1.40 8.35 -7.43
N LEU A 379 -1.74 8.52 -8.71
CA LEU A 379 -2.78 7.74 -9.39
C LEU A 379 -2.38 6.26 -9.46
N GLN A 380 -1.11 5.96 -9.76
CA GLN A 380 -0.62 4.57 -9.69
C GLN A 380 -0.76 4.02 -8.27
N ARG A 381 -0.37 4.81 -7.25
CA ARG A 381 -0.54 4.41 -5.85
C ARG A 381 -2.00 4.12 -5.52
N LEU A 382 -2.91 4.96 -6.00
CA LEU A 382 -4.33 4.84 -5.73
C LEU A 382 -4.96 3.59 -6.37
N TYR A 383 -4.66 3.31 -7.63
CA TYR A 383 -5.36 2.27 -8.40
C TYR A 383 -4.63 0.93 -8.51
N GLU A 384 -3.33 0.89 -8.23
CA GLU A 384 -2.57 -0.36 -8.16
C GLU A 384 -2.17 -0.64 -6.70
N ILE A 385 -1.37 0.22 -6.09
CA ILE A 385 -0.71 -0.11 -4.82
C ILE A 385 -1.69 -0.24 -3.65
N MET A 386 -2.61 0.71 -3.47
CA MET A 386 -3.54 0.69 -2.34
C MET A 386 -4.45 -0.55 -2.36
N PRO A 387 -5.08 -0.95 -3.49
CA PRO A 387 -5.83 -2.20 -3.59
C PRO A 387 -5.03 -3.46 -3.23
N TYR A 388 -3.72 -3.49 -3.47
CA TYR A 388 -2.88 -4.66 -3.22
C TYR A 388 -2.35 -4.69 -1.78
N LYS A 389 -1.95 -3.53 -1.26
CA LYS A 389 -1.50 -3.37 0.12
C LYS A 389 -2.63 -3.54 1.12
N TYR A 390 -3.83 -3.11 0.72
CA TYR A 390 -5.03 -3.12 1.53
C TYR A 390 -6.12 -3.96 0.87
N PRO A 391 -6.07 -5.30 0.91
CA PRO A 391 -7.05 -6.18 0.23
C PRO A 391 -8.52 -6.01 0.69
N ARG A 392 -8.72 -5.32 1.83
CA ARG A 392 -10.03 -4.94 2.39
C ARG A 392 -10.49 -3.54 1.94
N LEU A 393 -9.70 -2.82 1.14
CA LEU A 393 -10.12 -1.64 0.40
C LEU A 393 -10.90 -2.09 -0.83
N LYS A 394 -12.23 -2.05 -0.73
CA LYS A 394 -13.14 -2.66 -1.69
C LYS A 394 -13.81 -1.65 -2.62
N ALA A 395 -13.61 -0.35 -2.43
CA ALA A 395 -14.05 0.68 -3.39
C ALA A 395 -13.19 1.94 -3.34
N ILE A 396 -13.03 2.60 -4.49
CA ILE A 396 -12.37 3.91 -4.62
C ILE A 396 -13.27 4.82 -5.44
N THR A 397 -13.78 5.88 -4.83
CA THR A 397 -14.64 6.88 -5.48
C THR A 397 -13.85 8.17 -5.73
N TYR A 398 -13.50 8.41 -6.99
CA TYR A 398 -12.66 9.54 -7.39
C TYR A 398 -13.48 10.82 -7.62
N PHE A 399 -13.05 11.93 -7.03
CA PHE A 399 -13.66 13.25 -7.17
C PHE A 399 -13.11 13.96 -8.42
N ASN A 400 -13.79 13.78 -9.55
CA ASN A 400 -13.35 14.24 -10.86
C ASN A 400 -13.84 15.66 -11.15
N VAL A 401 -13.16 16.65 -10.57
CA VAL A 401 -13.56 18.07 -10.62
C VAL A 401 -12.35 18.99 -10.81
N ASP A 402 -12.52 20.00 -11.65
CA ASP A 402 -11.65 21.18 -11.65
C ASP A 402 -12.23 22.21 -10.67
N GLN A 403 -11.54 22.43 -9.55
CA GLN A 403 -11.99 23.36 -8.52
C GLN A 403 -11.48 24.79 -8.75
N GLY A 404 -11.16 25.24 -9.97
CA GLY A 404 -10.57 26.56 -10.26
C GLY A 404 -11.25 27.80 -9.64
N MET A 405 -12.50 27.68 -9.14
CA MET A 405 -13.21 28.74 -8.42
C MET A 405 -13.44 28.48 -6.91
N ALA A 406 -13.02 27.33 -6.36
CA ALA A 406 -13.18 26.98 -4.95
C ALA A 406 -12.05 27.55 -4.07
N SER A 407 -12.06 27.28 -2.76
CA SER A 407 -11.03 27.77 -1.83
C SER A 407 -9.65 27.13 -2.05
N ALA A 408 -9.58 25.83 -2.34
CA ALA A 408 -8.32 25.12 -2.59
C ALA A 408 -7.76 25.32 -4.01
N LYS A 409 -8.63 25.67 -4.97
CA LYS A 409 -8.33 25.91 -6.39
C LYS A 409 -7.40 24.86 -7.04
N ASN A 410 -7.67 23.59 -6.80
CA ASN A 410 -6.93 22.48 -7.39
C ASN A 410 -7.71 21.83 -8.55
N ASP A 411 -7.01 21.39 -9.61
CA ASP A 411 -7.63 20.62 -10.69
C ASP A 411 -7.41 19.11 -10.48
N TYR A 412 -8.43 18.43 -9.96
CA TYR A 412 -8.46 16.97 -9.79
C TYR A 412 -9.00 16.27 -11.04
N SER A 413 -9.45 17.00 -12.05
CA SER A 413 -10.18 16.42 -13.15
C SER A 413 -9.29 15.52 -14.01
N LEU A 414 -9.90 14.44 -14.51
CA LEU A 414 -9.23 13.41 -15.30
C LEU A 414 -9.29 13.72 -16.79
N SER A 415 -10.14 14.65 -17.22
CA SER A 415 -10.42 14.91 -18.64
C SER A 415 -9.82 16.21 -19.20
N THR A 416 -9.42 17.17 -18.35
CA THR A 416 -8.84 18.45 -18.79
C THR A 416 -7.40 18.27 -19.27
N SER A 417 -6.64 17.34 -18.68
CA SER A 417 -5.35 16.89 -19.18
C SER A 417 -5.45 15.58 -19.96
N SER A 418 -5.03 15.58 -21.22
CA SER A 418 -5.01 14.38 -22.08
C SER A 418 -4.02 13.33 -21.59
N GLU A 419 -2.93 13.75 -20.96
CA GLU A 419 -1.93 12.87 -20.36
C GLU A 419 -2.50 12.15 -19.13
N ILE A 420 -3.15 12.89 -18.21
CA ILE A 420 -3.83 12.31 -17.06
C ILE A 420 -4.96 11.38 -17.51
N GLN A 421 -5.76 11.78 -18.50
CA GLN A 421 -6.85 10.96 -19.02
C GLN A 421 -6.33 9.62 -19.56
N SER A 422 -5.26 9.66 -20.36
CA SER A 422 -4.67 8.46 -20.97
C SER A 422 -4.03 7.54 -19.92
N TYR A 423 -3.36 8.13 -18.93
CA TYR A 423 -2.75 7.38 -17.85
C TYR A 423 -3.81 6.72 -16.94
N TYR A 424 -4.88 7.45 -16.60
CA TYR A 424 -6.01 6.90 -15.86
C TYR A 424 -6.66 5.72 -16.60
N LYS A 425 -6.91 5.85 -17.91
CA LYS A 425 -7.40 4.76 -18.77
C LYS A 425 -6.55 3.50 -18.66
N GLN A 426 -5.23 3.66 -18.71
CA GLN A 426 -4.28 2.55 -18.60
C GLN A 426 -4.41 1.85 -17.24
N LEU A 427 -4.48 2.61 -16.14
CA LEU A 427 -4.59 2.05 -14.79
C LEU A 427 -5.90 1.29 -14.59
N ILE A 428 -7.04 1.90 -14.96
CA ILE A 428 -8.35 1.29 -14.68
C ILE A 428 -8.67 0.09 -15.57
N ALA A 429 -7.90 -0.14 -16.64
CA ALA A 429 -8.05 -1.32 -17.49
C ALA A 429 -7.87 -2.64 -16.72
N ASN A 430 -7.14 -2.62 -15.59
CA ASN A 430 -6.92 -3.78 -14.73
C ASN A 430 -8.26 -4.43 -14.30
N PRO A 431 -8.51 -5.73 -14.57
CA PRO A 431 -9.72 -6.44 -14.13
C PRO A 431 -9.94 -6.49 -12.62
N TYR A 432 -8.87 -6.30 -11.81
CA TYR A 432 -8.97 -6.19 -10.35
C TYR A 432 -9.83 -4.99 -9.90
N LEU A 433 -9.90 -3.96 -10.75
CA LEU A 433 -10.75 -2.80 -10.57
C LEU A 433 -12.14 -3.09 -11.17
N LEU A 434 -13.10 -3.38 -10.31
CA LEU A 434 -14.41 -3.91 -10.67
C LEU A 434 -15.34 -2.79 -11.20
N SER A 435 -16.12 -3.12 -12.24
CA SER A 435 -17.00 -2.18 -12.96
C SER A 435 -18.49 -2.40 -12.71
N GLU A 436 -18.84 -3.31 -11.80
CA GLU A 436 -20.22 -3.62 -11.45
C GLU A 436 -20.29 -4.06 -9.98
N VAL A 437 -21.30 -3.56 -9.25
CA VAL A 437 -21.54 -3.92 -7.86
C VAL A 437 -22.40 -5.18 -7.78
N LYS A 438 -21.85 -6.25 -7.24
CA LYS A 438 -22.49 -7.56 -7.04
C LYS A 438 -21.92 -8.20 -5.76
N ASP A 439 -22.77 -8.86 -4.99
CA ASP A 439 -22.35 -9.58 -3.79
C ASP A 439 -21.29 -10.63 -4.13
N ALA A 440 -20.22 -10.69 -3.32
CA ALA A 440 -19.09 -11.59 -3.49
C ALA A 440 -18.48 -11.56 -4.91
N SER A 441 -18.57 -10.43 -5.61
CA SER A 441 -17.96 -10.26 -6.92
C SER A 441 -16.45 -10.39 -6.86
N LYS A 442 -15.86 -10.72 -8.02
CA LYS A 442 -14.43 -10.92 -8.20
C LYS A 442 -13.99 -10.54 -9.62
N PRO A 443 -12.69 -10.28 -9.85
CA PRO A 443 -12.13 -10.01 -11.17
C PRO A 443 -12.43 -11.14 -12.16
N ALA A 444 -12.69 -10.80 -13.41
CA ALA A 444 -13.11 -11.75 -14.45
C ALA A 444 -12.01 -12.75 -14.85
N ASP A 445 -10.74 -12.39 -14.66
CA ASP A 445 -9.57 -13.24 -14.88
C ASP A 445 -9.17 -14.05 -13.64
N HIS A 446 -9.87 -13.85 -12.53
CA HIS A 446 -9.61 -14.45 -11.23
C HIS A 446 -8.23 -14.14 -10.64
N ILE A 447 -7.55 -13.11 -11.15
CA ILE A 447 -6.23 -12.69 -10.66
C ILE A 447 -6.39 -11.74 -9.47
N GLY A 448 -5.61 -11.97 -8.43
CA GLY A 448 -5.40 -11.04 -7.33
C GLY A 448 -3.94 -10.62 -7.21
N TYR A 449 -3.62 -9.88 -6.15
CA TYR A 449 -2.27 -9.43 -5.88
C TYR A 449 -1.89 -9.68 -4.44
N VAL A 450 -0.66 -10.14 -4.23
CA VAL A 450 -0.11 -10.45 -2.92
C VAL A 450 1.25 -9.78 -2.75
N PRO A 451 1.65 -9.39 -1.53
CA PRO A 451 3.01 -8.92 -1.29
C PRO A 451 4.03 -10.02 -1.63
N ILE A 452 5.24 -9.66 -2.00
CA ILE A 452 6.37 -10.60 -2.05
C ILE A 452 7.05 -10.55 -0.68
N ASP A 453 6.69 -11.53 0.15
CA ASP A 453 7.24 -11.74 1.49
C ASP A 453 7.67 -13.21 1.67
N ALA A 454 8.00 -13.61 2.90
CA ALA A 454 8.44 -14.97 3.20
C ALA A 454 7.40 -16.05 2.84
N GLU A 455 6.10 -15.73 2.93
CA GLU A 455 4.99 -16.65 2.69
C GLU A 455 4.55 -16.64 1.21
N HIS A 456 4.70 -15.49 0.55
CA HIS A 456 4.11 -15.21 -0.76
C HIS A 456 5.15 -14.98 -1.87
N GLN A 457 6.42 -15.33 -1.67
CA GLN A 457 7.50 -15.18 -2.67
C GLN A 457 7.44 -16.12 -3.88
N ALA A 458 6.55 -17.11 -3.88
CA ALA A 458 6.54 -18.18 -4.86
C ALA A 458 5.57 -17.96 -6.01
N PHE A 459 5.97 -18.27 -7.24
CA PHE A 459 5.08 -18.21 -8.39
C PHE A 459 5.40 -19.30 -9.42
N THR A 460 4.40 -19.70 -10.20
CA THR A 460 4.45 -21.01 -10.87
C THR A 460 4.53 -20.98 -12.39
N LYS A 461 4.19 -19.83 -12.98
CA LYS A 461 4.15 -19.58 -14.43
C LYS A 461 4.82 -18.23 -14.72
N GLY A 462 4.13 -17.30 -15.37
CA GLY A 462 4.49 -15.89 -15.36
C GLY A 462 3.81 -15.17 -14.20
N THR A 463 4.39 -14.07 -13.75
CA THR A 463 3.76 -13.11 -12.85
C THR A 463 4.20 -11.70 -13.22
N ARG A 464 3.28 -10.74 -13.19
CA ARG A 464 3.63 -9.32 -13.10
C ARG A 464 4.08 -9.00 -11.69
N ILE A 465 5.20 -8.31 -11.56
CA ILE A 465 5.73 -7.72 -10.32
C ILE A 465 5.48 -6.21 -10.37
N ILE A 466 4.91 -5.64 -9.32
CA ILE A 466 4.54 -4.23 -9.24
C ILE A 466 5.17 -3.65 -7.96
N PRO A 467 6.10 -2.68 -8.07
CA PRO A 467 6.73 -2.09 -6.91
C PRO A 467 5.93 -0.90 -6.38
N PHE A 468 5.81 -0.80 -5.05
CA PHE A 468 5.53 0.46 -4.39
C PHE A 468 6.86 1.10 -3.99
N ILE A 469 7.16 2.26 -4.57
CA ILE A 469 8.39 3.01 -4.27
C ILE A 469 8.01 4.39 -3.75
N LYS A 470 8.59 4.73 -2.60
CA LYS A 470 8.58 6.05 -2.01
C LYS A 470 10.00 6.38 -1.58
N ILE A 471 10.45 7.58 -1.94
CA ILE A 471 11.75 8.14 -1.55
C ILE A 471 11.53 9.59 -1.09
N PRO A 472 12.39 10.12 -0.22
CA PRO A 472 12.29 11.50 0.28
C PRO A 472 12.17 12.56 -0.82
N GLU A 473 12.88 12.37 -1.93
CA GLU A 473 12.92 13.31 -3.05
C GLU A 473 11.67 13.26 -3.94
N VAL A 474 10.70 12.39 -3.62
CA VAL A 474 9.41 12.18 -4.31
C VAL A 474 9.56 11.55 -5.69
N TYR A 475 10.40 12.14 -6.56
CA TYR A 475 10.53 11.77 -7.95
C TYR A 475 11.64 10.74 -8.17
N ILE A 476 11.25 9.60 -8.75
CA ILE A 476 12.14 8.49 -9.05
C ILE A 476 12.79 8.74 -10.41
N GLY A 477 14.12 8.68 -10.47
CA GLY A 477 14.87 8.83 -11.71
C GLY A 477 14.95 7.53 -12.50
N LYS A 478 15.26 6.42 -11.82
CA LYS A 478 15.39 5.10 -12.45
C LYS A 478 15.15 3.97 -11.44
N VAL A 479 14.51 2.90 -11.91
CA VAL A 479 14.37 1.62 -11.20
C VAL A 479 15.07 0.54 -12.01
N GLU A 480 16.06 -0.13 -11.41
CA GLU A 480 16.67 -1.33 -11.99
C GLU A 480 16.24 -2.57 -11.21
N TYR A 481 15.87 -3.61 -11.95
CA TYR A 481 15.52 -4.92 -11.43
C TYR A 481 16.70 -5.86 -11.67
N LEU A 482 17.25 -6.42 -10.59
CA LEU A 482 18.39 -7.32 -10.64
C LEU A 482 17.97 -8.71 -10.14
N LEU A 483 18.10 -9.72 -10.98
CA LEU A 483 17.92 -11.11 -10.56
C LEU A 483 19.29 -11.70 -10.25
N ASN A 484 19.51 -12.09 -8.99
CA ASN A 484 20.78 -12.62 -8.51
C ASN A 484 21.98 -11.70 -8.85
N GLY A 485 21.79 -10.38 -8.67
CA GLY A 485 22.79 -9.35 -8.94
C GLY A 485 22.94 -8.94 -10.41
N ARG A 486 22.28 -9.63 -11.36
CA ARG A 486 22.29 -9.27 -12.78
C ARG A 486 21.10 -8.39 -13.12
N VAL A 487 21.33 -7.21 -13.68
CA VAL A 487 20.25 -6.35 -14.22
C VAL A 487 19.50 -7.08 -15.33
N ILE A 488 18.19 -7.26 -15.15
CA ILE A 488 17.28 -7.88 -16.12
C ILE A 488 16.29 -6.88 -16.72
N ALA A 489 16.05 -5.75 -16.04
CA ALA A 489 15.25 -4.65 -16.56
C ALA A 489 15.65 -3.31 -15.93
N SER A 490 15.38 -2.22 -16.65
CA SER A 490 15.57 -0.84 -16.19
C SER A 490 14.43 0.02 -16.70
N GLN A 491 13.87 0.87 -15.84
CA GLN A 491 12.72 1.73 -16.14
C GLN A 491 12.96 3.15 -15.62
N THR A 492 12.56 4.15 -16.40
CA THR A 492 12.67 5.58 -16.05
C THR A 492 11.32 6.30 -16.07
N SER A 493 10.24 5.58 -16.37
CA SER A 493 8.89 6.13 -16.51
C SER A 493 7.85 5.20 -15.89
N LEU A 494 6.80 5.80 -15.36
CA LEU A 494 5.63 5.10 -14.82
C LEU A 494 4.77 4.47 -15.93
N PRO A 495 3.95 3.43 -15.62
CA PRO A 495 3.95 2.70 -14.35
C PRO A 495 5.14 1.73 -14.26
N TYR A 496 5.74 1.62 -13.08
CA TYR A 496 6.80 0.64 -12.84
C TYR A 496 6.23 -0.78 -12.72
N GLY A 497 6.93 -1.76 -13.26
CA GLY A 497 6.61 -3.18 -13.07
C GLY A 497 7.36 -4.09 -14.02
N LEU A 498 7.49 -5.37 -13.67
CA LEU A 498 8.29 -6.35 -14.39
C LEU A 498 7.52 -7.65 -14.55
N ASP A 499 7.44 -8.17 -15.78
CA ASP A 499 6.97 -9.53 -16.00
C ASP A 499 8.13 -10.52 -15.79
N LEU A 500 7.93 -11.46 -14.87
CA LEU A 500 8.87 -12.54 -14.58
C LEU A 500 8.27 -13.89 -14.95
N LYS A 501 9.07 -14.75 -15.56
CA LYS A 501 8.71 -16.14 -15.83
C LYS A 501 9.43 -17.05 -14.84
N ALA A 502 8.74 -18.05 -14.31
CA ALA A 502 9.28 -18.99 -13.34
C ALA A 502 10.51 -19.74 -13.87
N GLY A 503 10.59 -19.94 -15.20
CA GLY A 503 11.73 -20.55 -15.86
C GLY A 503 13.01 -19.74 -15.84
N ASP A 504 12.88 -18.43 -15.67
CA ASP A 504 14.02 -17.51 -15.57
C ASP A 504 14.44 -17.33 -14.10
N VAL A 505 13.72 -17.92 -13.14
CA VAL A 505 13.94 -17.79 -11.69
C VAL A 505 14.35 -19.12 -11.07
N PRO A 506 15.66 -19.40 -10.97
CA PRO A 506 16.20 -20.49 -10.15
C PRO A 506 15.66 -20.48 -8.72
N GLU A 507 15.43 -21.64 -8.12
CA GLU A 507 15.16 -21.72 -6.67
C GLU A 507 16.30 -21.10 -5.85
N GLY A 508 15.94 -20.42 -4.76
CA GLY A 508 16.89 -19.64 -3.96
C GLY A 508 17.30 -18.30 -4.58
N SER A 509 16.65 -17.88 -5.67
CA SER A 509 16.91 -16.58 -6.27
C SER A 509 16.46 -15.42 -5.38
N VAL A 510 17.08 -14.28 -5.60
CA VAL A 510 16.65 -13.00 -5.06
C VAL A 510 16.43 -11.99 -6.18
N LEU A 511 15.36 -11.22 -6.06
CA LEU A 511 15.08 -10.05 -6.88
C LEU A 511 15.48 -8.81 -6.09
N GLN A 512 16.40 -8.01 -6.64
CA GLN A 512 16.81 -6.75 -6.03
C GLN A 512 16.26 -5.57 -6.84
N LEU A 513 15.76 -4.56 -6.14
CA LEU A 513 15.38 -3.27 -6.73
C LEU A 513 16.41 -2.23 -6.34
N ARG A 514 17.12 -1.68 -7.34
CA ARG A 514 17.99 -0.53 -7.18
C ARG A 514 17.25 0.72 -7.62
N ILE A 515 17.07 1.65 -6.70
CA ILE A 515 16.33 2.90 -6.92
C ILE A 515 17.31 4.05 -7.01
N MET A 516 17.20 4.83 -8.08
CA MET A 516 17.98 6.03 -8.31
C MET A 516 17.07 7.25 -8.29
N ASN A 517 17.49 8.33 -7.64
CA ASN A 517 16.81 9.63 -7.71
C ASN A 517 17.07 10.31 -9.07
N LYS A 518 16.44 11.47 -9.33
CA LYS A 518 16.61 12.23 -10.58
C LYS A 518 18.03 12.75 -10.80
N ALA A 519 18.84 12.88 -9.75
CA ALA A 519 20.26 13.21 -9.85
C ALA A 519 21.14 12.01 -10.24
N GLY A 520 20.56 10.80 -10.40
CA GLY A 520 21.30 9.60 -10.74
C GLY A 520 22.08 9.01 -9.56
N GLN A 521 21.73 9.35 -8.32
CA GLN A 521 22.31 8.75 -7.12
C GLN A 521 21.47 7.55 -6.68
N GLN A 522 22.14 6.48 -6.24
CA GLN A 522 21.44 5.32 -5.64
C GLN A 522 20.93 5.70 -4.25
N VAL A 523 19.61 5.72 -4.09
CA VAL A 523 18.94 6.04 -2.81
C VAL A 523 18.44 4.79 -2.08
N ALA A 524 18.23 3.69 -2.80
CA ALA A 524 17.86 2.42 -2.18
C ALA A 524 18.36 1.21 -2.97
N LEU A 525 18.69 0.14 -2.25
CA LEU A 525 18.80 -1.22 -2.76
C LEU A 525 18.01 -2.13 -1.81
N ARG A 526 17.02 -2.85 -2.35
CA ARG A 526 16.14 -3.73 -1.56
C ARG A 526 16.10 -5.10 -2.19
N THR A 527 16.18 -6.13 -1.37
CA THR A 527 16.30 -7.54 -1.82
C THR A 527 15.07 -8.30 -1.35
N PHE A 528 14.45 -9.02 -2.28
CA PHE A 528 13.27 -9.84 -2.05
C PHE A 528 13.58 -11.28 -2.44
N GLY A 529 13.28 -12.24 -1.56
CA GLY A 529 13.31 -13.64 -1.92
C GLY A 529 12.28 -13.90 -3.01
N ILE A 530 12.62 -14.73 -4.00
CA ILE A 530 11.69 -15.11 -5.05
C ILE A 530 11.94 -16.56 -5.45
N SER A 531 10.85 -17.31 -5.63
CA SER A 531 10.91 -18.76 -5.78
C SER A 531 10.00 -19.24 -6.91
N SER A 532 10.46 -20.24 -7.67
CA SER A 532 9.61 -20.99 -8.60
C SER A 532 9.00 -22.25 -7.97
N GLN A 533 9.37 -22.53 -6.70
CA GLN A 533 8.96 -23.62 -5.82
C GLN A 533 9.23 -25.02 -6.37
N VAL A 534 10.21 -25.17 -7.27
CA VAL A 534 10.46 -26.47 -7.90
C VAL A 534 11.49 -27.26 -7.09
N SER A 535 11.11 -28.45 -6.63
CA SER A 535 11.98 -29.37 -5.89
C SER A 535 12.14 -30.70 -6.62
N VAL A 536 13.22 -31.44 -6.30
CA VAL A 536 13.42 -32.81 -6.76
C VAL A 536 13.61 -33.70 -5.53
N ASP A 537 12.87 -34.80 -5.48
CA ASP A 537 13.03 -35.89 -4.53
C ASP A 537 13.56 -37.12 -5.28
N ILE A 538 14.61 -37.75 -4.76
CA ILE A 538 15.12 -39.02 -5.27
C ILE A 538 15.04 -40.05 -4.14
N ASN A 539 14.24 -41.10 -4.34
CA ASN A 539 14.03 -42.17 -3.37
C ASN A 539 13.58 -41.70 -1.96
N GLY A 540 12.73 -40.69 -1.88
CA GLY A 540 12.24 -40.12 -0.62
C GLY A 540 13.20 -39.11 0.04
N ALA A 541 14.31 -38.78 -0.62
CA ALA A 541 15.22 -37.74 -0.18
C ALA A 541 15.14 -36.51 -1.10
N VAL A 542 14.74 -35.37 -0.53
CA VAL A 542 14.78 -34.08 -1.23
C VAL A 542 16.22 -33.68 -1.52
N GLN A 543 16.51 -33.46 -2.78
CA GLN A 543 17.82 -33.10 -3.28
C GLN A 543 18.04 -31.59 -3.18
N LYS A 544 19.28 -31.21 -2.85
CA LYS A 544 19.75 -29.83 -2.91
C LYS A 544 20.74 -29.69 -4.06
N PHE A 545 20.62 -28.63 -4.83
CA PHE A 545 21.46 -28.39 -5.99
C PHE A 545 22.07 -26.99 -5.93
N GLU A 546 23.26 -26.83 -6.49
CA GLU A 546 23.87 -25.50 -6.66
C GLU A 546 23.06 -24.63 -7.63
N GLN A 547 22.63 -25.23 -8.75
CA GLN A 547 21.59 -24.66 -9.62
C GLN A 547 20.32 -25.45 -9.41
N ALA A 548 19.25 -24.80 -8.97
CA ALA A 548 17.99 -25.47 -8.75
C ALA A 548 17.22 -25.79 -10.05
N PRO A 549 16.20 -26.65 -9.99
CA PRO A 549 15.30 -26.87 -11.12
C PRO A 549 14.56 -25.59 -11.49
N VAL A 550 14.15 -25.50 -12.75
CA VAL A 550 13.36 -24.37 -13.29
C VAL A 550 12.23 -24.89 -14.17
N ILE A 551 11.17 -24.11 -14.38
CA ILE A 551 10.09 -24.49 -15.30
C ILE A 551 10.16 -23.64 -16.56
N VAL A 552 10.53 -24.24 -17.69
CA VAL A 552 10.59 -23.53 -18.97
C VAL A 552 9.49 -24.04 -19.89
N ASN A 553 8.66 -23.13 -20.42
CA ASN A 553 7.56 -23.45 -21.33
C ASN A 553 6.62 -24.56 -20.80
N GLY A 554 6.42 -24.63 -19.49
CA GLY A 554 5.60 -25.67 -18.85
C GLY A 554 6.32 -27.00 -18.58
N SER A 555 7.56 -27.17 -19.05
CA SER A 555 8.40 -28.33 -18.76
C SER A 555 9.31 -28.06 -17.57
N THR A 556 9.43 -29.03 -16.65
CA THR A 556 10.38 -28.93 -15.54
C THR A 556 11.77 -29.35 -16.01
N PHE A 557 12.73 -28.44 -15.87
CA PHE A 557 14.13 -28.62 -16.18
C PHE A 557 14.90 -28.86 -14.90
N THR A 558 15.70 -29.92 -14.88
CA THR A 558 16.49 -30.30 -13.71
C THR A 558 17.98 -30.35 -14.03
N PRO A 559 18.87 -30.09 -13.04
CA PRO A 559 20.31 -30.16 -13.24
C PRO A 559 20.72 -31.57 -13.65
N LEU A 560 21.09 -31.74 -14.92
CA LEU A 560 21.30 -33.06 -15.52
C LEU A 560 22.43 -33.80 -14.80
N ARG A 561 23.56 -33.13 -14.58
CA ARG A 561 24.74 -33.71 -13.92
C ARG A 561 24.40 -34.23 -12.53
N ALA A 562 23.83 -33.37 -11.69
CA ALA A 562 23.57 -33.70 -10.29
C ALA A 562 22.62 -34.90 -10.14
N ILE A 563 21.54 -34.94 -10.94
CA ILE A 563 20.61 -36.08 -10.88
C ILE A 563 21.26 -37.35 -11.43
N PHE A 564 21.96 -37.28 -12.57
CA PHE A 564 22.66 -38.44 -13.12
C PHE A 564 23.70 -39.00 -12.15
N GLU A 565 24.51 -38.15 -11.51
CA GLU A 565 25.49 -38.54 -10.51
C GLU A 565 24.81 -39.10 -9.23
N ALA A 566 23.71 -38.49 -8.77
CA ALA A 566 22.91 -39.02 -7.66
C ALA A 566 22.30 -40.41 -7.99
N MET A 567 22.03 -40.67 -9.27
CA MET A 567 21.60 -41.97 -9.78
C MET A 567 22.77 -42.92 -10.09
N GLY A 568 24.02 -42.54 -9.82
CA GLY A 568 25.21 -43.38 -9.97
C GLY A 568 25.85 -43.40 -11.36
N ALA A 569 25.56 -42.41 -12.21
CA ALA A 569 26.23 -42.24 -13.51
C ALA A 569 27.47 -41.35 -13.39
N LYS A 570 28.48 -41.58 -14.24
CA LYS A 570 29.58 -40.65 -14.46
C LYS A 570 29.18 -39.66 -15.56
N VAL A 571 29.44 -38.37 -15.37
CA VAL A 571 29.09 -37.32 -16.34
C VAL A 571 30.34 -36.53 -16.74
N ASP A 572 30.58 -36.40 -18.04
CA ASP A 572 31.66 -35.61 -18.64
C ASP A 572 31.05 -34.53 -19.56
N TYR A 573 31.66 -33.35 -19.62
CA TYR A 573 31.22 -32.24 -20.49
C TYR A 573 32.37 -31.77 -21.36
N GLU A 574 32.16 -31.74 -22.68
CA GLU A 574 33.09 -31.22 -23.67
C GLU A 574 32.65 -29.82 -24.09
N ALA A 575 33.41 -28.81 -23.68
CA ALA A 575 33.09 -27.41 -23.91
C ALA A 575 33.13 -27.02 -25.40
N ALA A 576 34.08 -27.56 -26.17
CA ALA A 576 34.25 -27.20 -27.58
C ALA A 576 33.04 -27.60 -28.44
N THR A 577 32.39 -28.70 -28.06
CA THR A 577 31.22 -29.25 -28.78
C THR A 577 29.92 -29.09 -28.00
N ARG A 578 29.96 -28.47 -26.81
CA ARG A 578 28.82 -28.28 -25.90
C ARG A 578 28.06 -29.59 -25.65
N THR A 579 28.81 -30.68 -25.52
CA THR A 579 28.28 -32.05 -25.43
C THR A 579 28.48 -32.62 -24.05
N VAL A 580 27.40 -33.12 -23.44
CA VAL A 580 27.42 -33.94 -22.24
C VAL A 580 27.47 -35.41 -22.64
N THR A 581 28.39 -36.17 -22.04
CA THR A 581 28.43 -37.63 -22.11
C THR A 581 28.21 -38.20 -20.71
N ALA A 582 27.21 -39.05 -20.52
CA ALA A 582 26.94 -39.70 -19.24
C ALA A 582 26.94 -41.22 -19.38
N THR A 583 27.54 -41.94 -18.43
CA THR A 583 27.65 -43.40 -18.46
C THR A 583 27.27 -44.04 -17.12
N LYS A 584 26.43 -45.09 -17.17
CA LYS A 584 26.10 -45.93 -16.02
C LYS A 584 25.95 -47.37 -16.48
N GLY A 585 26.83 -48.25 -16.02
CA GLY A 585 26.89 -49.64 -16.49
C GLY A 585 27.08 -49.68 -18.01
N THR A 586 26.16 -50.33 -18.73
CA THR A 586 26.17 -50.42 -20.20
C THR A 586 25.47 -49.26 -20.89
N THR A 587 24.81 -48.37 -20.13
CA THR A 587 24.04 -47.26 -20.70
C THR A 587 24.92 -46.03 -20.89
N THR A 588 24.98 -45.53 -22.13
CA THR A 588 25.70 -44.31 -22.52
C THR A 588 24.72 -43.28 -23.10
N VAL A 589 24.82 -42.04 -22.63
CA VAL A 589 24.03 -40.90 -23.10
C VAL A 589 24.98 -39.89 -23.71
N LYS A 590 24.67 -39.40 -24.91
CA LYS A 590 25.34 -38.28 -25.55
C LYS A 590 24.33 -37.21 -25.91
N LEU A 591 24.42 -36.07 -25.25
CA LEU A 591 23.48 -34.95 -25.36
C LEU A 591 24.24 -33.68 -25.74
N THR A 592 23.83 -33.03 -26.81
CA THR A 592 24.35 -31.71 -27.22
C THR A 592 23.38 -30.64 -26.76
N LEU A 593 23.88 -29.57 -26.15
CA LEU A 593 23.06 -28.43 -25.76
C LEU A 593 22.32 -27.82 -26.97
N ASP A 594 21.14 -27.28 -26.71
CA ASP A 594 20.27 -26.60 -27.69
C ASP A 594 19.77 -27.52 -28.83
N GLN A 595 19.93 -28.84 -28.69
CA GLN A 595 19.38 -29.85 -29.60
C GLN A 595 18.31 -30.71 -28.90
N THR A 596 17.24 -31.03 -29.62
CA THR A 596 16.21 -31.96 -29.13
C THR A 596 16.61 -33.42 -29.32
N THR A 597 17.52 -33.70 -30.26
CA THR A 597 17.98 -35.06 -30.54
C THR A 597 19.14 -35.43 -29.63
N VAL A 598 18.97 -36.50 -28.86
CA VAL A 598 19.94 -37.07 -27.92
C VAL A 598 20.16 -38.54 -28.26
N TYR A 599 21.34 -39.08 -27.99
CA TYR A 599 21.66 -40.48 -28.26
C TYR A 599 21.77 -41.27 -26.96
N VAL A 600 20.95 -42.30 -26.80
CA VAL A 600 21.03 -43.27 -25.70
C VAL A 600 21.44 -44.62 -26.28
N ASN A 601 22.61 -45.13 -25.89
CA ASN A 601 23.23 -46.32 -26.47
C ASN A 601 23.36 -46.25 -28.00
N GLY A 602 23.69 -45.07 -28.52
CA GLY A 602 23.79 -44.81 -29.96
C GLY A 602 22.45 -44.69 -30.69
N LYS A 603 21.31 -44.92 -30.03
CA LYS A 603 19.97 -44.74 -30.60
C LYS A 603 19.49 -43.30 -30.39
N ALA A 604 19.07 -42.65 -31.47
CA ALA A 604 18.46 -41.32 -31.41
C ALA A 604 17.14 -41.37 -30.62
N THR A 605 16.99 -40.44 -29.68
CA THR A 605 15.84 -40.21 -28.81
C THR A 605 15.52 -38.71 -28.84
N GLN A 606 14.26 -38.33 -28.86
CA GLN A 606 13.85 -36.92 -28.84
C GLN A 606 13.54 -36.46 -27.42
N LEU A 607 14.05 -35.29 -27.06
CA LEU A 607 13.61 -34.53 -25.89
C LEU A 607 12.35 -33.74 -26.21
N GLU A 608 11.46 -33.61 -25.23
CA GLU A 608 10.30 -32.72 -25.31
C GLU A 608 10.72 -31.25 -25.51
N GLU A 609 11.83 -30.87 -24.87
CA GLU A 609 12.47 -29.57 -25.01
C GLU A 609 14.00 -29.73 -25.01
N PRO A 610 14.76 -28.92 -25.76
CA PRO A 610 16.22 -29.04 -25.80
C PRO A 610 16.84 -28.72 -24.44
N ALA A 611 17.89 -29.46 -24.09
CA ALA A 611 18.70 -29.17 -22.91
C ALA A 611 19.44 -27.83 -23.10
N ARG A 612 19.59 -27.06 -22.03
CA ARG A 612 20.09 -25.68 -22.07
C ARG A 612 21.05 -25.38 -20.93
N LEU A 613 21.85 -24.34 -21.10
CA LEU A 613 22.74 -23.84 -20.05
C LEU A 613 22.03 -22.73 -19.26
N VAL A 614 21.92 -22.87 -17.95
CA VAL A 614 21.42 -21.82 -17.05
C VAL A 614 22.44 -21.62 -15.93
N ASN A 615 22.92 -20.39 -15.76
CA ASN A 615 23.96 -20.02 -14.78
C ASN A 615 25.20 -20.93 -14.80
N GLY A 616 25.60 -21.43 -15.97
CA GLY A 616 26.75 -22.33 -16.11
C GLY A 616 26.46 -23.81 -15.89
N TYR A 617 25.22 -24.19 -15.60
CA TYR A 617 24.80 -25.59 -15.41
C TYR A 617 23.93 -26.08 -16.56
N THR A 618 24.15 -27.32 -16.99
CA THR A 618 23.28 -27.98 -17.98
C THR A 618 22.00 -28.46 -17.31
N LEU A 619 20.85 -27.93 -17.75
CA LEU A 619 19.54 -28.47 -17.41
C LEU A 619 18.89 -29.15 -18.60
N ALA A 620 18.16 -30.21 -18.33
CA ALA A 620 17.38 -30.95 -19.30
C ALA A 620 16.01 -31.33 -18.70
N PRO A 621 15.02 -31.71 -19.53
CA PRO A 621 13.70 -32.11 -19.03
C PRO A 621 13.78 -33.21 -17.98
N ALA A 622 13.10 -33.00 -16.85
CA ALA A 622 13.14 -33.86 -15.67
C ALA A 622 12.81 -35.33 -15.98
N ARG A 623 11.84 -35.56 -16.87
CA ARG A 623 11.45 -36.89 -17.33
C ARG A 623 12.62 -37.61 -17.99
N PHE A 624 13.27 -36.98 -18.96
CA PHE A 624 14.44 -37.55 -19.62
C PHE A 624 15.54 -37.86 -18.59
N VAL A 625 15.87 -36.89 -17.73
CA VAL A 625 16.96 -37.04 -16.76
C VAL A 625 16.65 -38.16 -15.74
N GLY A 626 15.42 -38.25 -15.23
CA GLY A 626 15.07 -39.26 -14.23
C GLY A 626 14.81 -40.66 -14.79
N GLU A 627 14.35 -40.78 -16.04
CA GLU A 627 14.01 -42.09 -16.63
C GLU A 627 15.17 -42.77 -17.35
N THR A 628 16.15 -42.00 -17.83
CA THR A 628 17.26 -42.52 -18.68
C THR A 628 18.04 -43.65 -18.02
N PHE A 629 18.20 -43.62 -16.69
CA PHE A 629 18.90 -44.66 -15.93
C PHE A 629 17.96 -45.56 -15.10
N GLY A 630 16.73 -45.74 -15.59
CA GLY A 630 15.76 -46.71 -15.06
C GLY A 630 14.91 -46.21 -13.88
N GLY A 631 14.92 -44.91 -13.60
CA GLY A 631 14.03 -44.30 -12.62
C GLY A 631 12.61 -44.13 -13.17
N ILE A 632 11.66 -43.96 -12.26
CA ILE A 632 10.27 -43.59 -12.56
C ILE A 632 10.07 -42.16 -12.09
N VAL A 633 9.65 -41.27 -12.99
CA VAL A 633 9.46 -39.85 -12.69
C VAL A 633 7.98 -39.56 -12.50
N ASN A 634 7.64 -38.94 -11.37
CA ASN A 634 6.33 -38.38 -11.11
C ASN A 634 6.44 -36.88 -10.81
N TRP A 635 5.43 -36.11 -11.21
CA TRP A 635 5.31 -34.69 -10.87
C TRP A 635 4.13 -34.50 -9.93
N ASN A 636 4.38 -33.93 -8.75
CA ASN A 636 3.33 -33.47 -7.85
C ASN A 636 3.10 -31.98 -8.09
N GLY A 637 1.94 -31.62 -8.66
CA GLY A 637 1.60 -30.22 -8.95
C GLY A 637 1.32 -29.35 -7.72
N THR A 638 0.93 -29.96 -6.59
CA THR A 638 0.62 -29.26 -5.34
C THR A 638 1.90 -28.94 -4.56
N SER A 639 2.76 -29.94 -4.33
CA SER A 639 4.05 -29.72 -3.65
C SER A 639 5.16 -29.22 -4.59
N ARG A 640 4.87 -29.20 -5.90
CA ARG A 640 5.79 -28.80 -6.97
C ARG A 640 7.12 -29.56 -6.92
N THR A 641 6.99 -30.87 -6.74
CA THR A 641 8.10 -31.80 -6.57
C THR A 641 8.15 -32.78 -7.75
N VAL A 642 9.32 -32.88 -8.37
CA VAL A 642 9.68 -34.02 -9.23
C VAL A 642 10.14 -35.15 -8.32
N THR A 643 9.42 -36.26 -8.28
CA THR A 643 9.85 -37.46 -7.55
C THR A 643 10.45 -38.46 -8.53
N ILE A 644 11.65 -38.95 -8.24
CA ILE A 644 12.36 -39.97 -8.99
C ILE A 644 12.51 -41.20 -8.10
N THR A 645 11.87 -42.30 -8.46
CA THR A 645 12.02 -43.58 -7.76
C THR A 645 12.89 -44.50 -8.59
N THR A 646 14.07 -44.87 -8.09
CA THR A 646 14.95 -45.85 -8.73
C THR A 646 14.63 -47.25 -8.24
N LYS A 647 14.76 -48.26 -9.11
CA LYS A 647 14.60 -49.67 -8.75
C LYS A 647 15.76 -50.22 -7.95
#